data_AF-A0A7E6CI97-F1
#
_entry.id   AF-A0A7E6CI97-F1
#
_cell.length_a   1.000
_cell.length_b   1.000
_cell.length_c   1.000
_cell.angle_alpha   90.00
_cell.angle_beta   90.00
_cell.angle_gamma   90.00
#
_symmetry.space_group_name_H-M   'P 1'
#
loop_
_entity.id
_entity.type
_entity.pdbx_description
1 polymer ?
#
loop_
_entity_poly.entity_id
_entity_poly.type
_entity_poly.pdbx_seq_one_letter_code
_entity_poly.pdbx_strand_id
1 'polypeptide(L)'
;MQEAVLLLILLSAMSGGEALYLIHLPATSNVTENSPPETSVHTFSVHLSASLSPVIPGFPMIINSSPLTEVFRVKWLSGTNFEVVTTEKEQLDFETGPNIFDLQIYVKDDAGFMDLQVLTVQVTDVNEPPQFLGNLAKGLDLYIVEGIKPRFIYQVEAFDPEDTRRNIPLRYFLIPPSNNFSMSANGILFSTTEFDFEEGHNSYRLIVEVRDSQGLTASTTLQVNIVNINDEIPRFTSPTREFVIPEELGPGTIVANITAEDPDGQSFTSFLLYSITTLNSYFMINQLTGTIQVAHRIDRDAGELRQNPVISLEVLVKDRPIGGQENRMQITFLVKDINDNPATCTKFTFSIMVPENTAKRTLLLDLNSVCFDDDSEAPNSQFNFTTPSAVGSHGRFLQDPAGSGKIVLIGDLDYENPSNLAASNKYMVRIQVQDVAHPYYKNNIYIYVLTNPENEFPLIFDQPSYVFNVSEIRPAGTQFGRVQATDQDLPQSSIVYSISAGGAGLQYTNMFWINPQTGELKLVTKVDYETTPTYTLRIQATNNEDTNSVTVTVNILEKNDEKPVCIPNSYFLAIPVDLKVGTNIQNFKLVCTDRDSSPRSFRYSIGSGNVNSHFTFSPNAGSNVTQLLLATRFDYTGGLDKIWDYRLLVYITDDNLLSGRKKADTLVETGTVTLSISVISHPTTIVTTTSRPRITHQILRKNAYSPSAWYVPFVITFGSILLLIFLVTLMVQLANAIHRHCPCKTRKHKTPLNEEYKERSCGGNNPDEHSL
;
A
#
# COMPACT_ATOMS: atom_id res chain seq x y z
N MET A 1 -94.29 41.04 91.08
CA MET A 1 -94.71 40.14 92.17
C MET A 1 -94.32 40.79 93.48
N GLN A 2 -95.32 40.98 94.37
CA GLN A 2 -95.27 41.09 95.84
C GLN A 2 -94.22 42.03 96.48
N GLU A 3 -94.66 43.16 97.02
CA GLU A 3 -95.07 43.37 98.43
C GLU A 3 -93.88 43.47 99.41
N ALA A 4 -93.78 44.59 100.15
CA ALA A 4 -94.01 44.62 101.61
C ALA A 4 -93.44 45.88 102.31
N VAL A 5 -94.33 46.56 103.06
CA VAL A 5 -94.13 47.24 104.38
C VAL A 5 -93.38 48.59 104.35
N LEU A 6 -93.98 49.77 104.56
CA LEU A 6 -94.93 50.32 105.55
C LEU A 6 -94.34 50.66 106.94
N LEU A 7 -94.35 51.97 107.27
CA LEU A 7 -94.51 52.62 108.60
C LEU A 7 -93.29 52.67 109.57
N LEU A 8 -92.98 53.68 110.42
CA LEU A 8 -93.62 54.95 110.85
C LEU A 8 -92.59 55.78 111.70
N ILE A 9 -92.23 57.01 111.30
CA ILE A 9 -92.40 58.29 112.05
C ILE A 9 -91.71 58.52 113.44
N LEU A 10 -90.85 59.57 113.58
CA LEU A 10 -91.05 60.83 114.37
C LEU A 10 -89.74 61.58 114.72
N LEU A 11 -89.66 62.84 114.25
CA LEU A 11 -89.09 64.09 114.83
C LEU A 11 -87.67 64.14 115.41
N SER A 12 -86.84 65.00 114.81
CA SER A 12 -86.31 66.20 115.49
C SER A 12 -85.93 67.30 114.48
N ALA A 13 -86.29 68.53 114.81
CA ALA A 13 -86.11 69.73 114.00
C ALA A 13 -84.64 70.23 113.92
N MET A 14 -84.45 71.20 113.00
CA MET A 14 -83.39 72.22 112.92
C MET A 14 -82.15 71.91 112.04
N SER A 15 -82.14 72.38 110.79
CA SER A 15 -81.40 73.58 110.31
C SER A 15 -81.64 73.76 108.80
N GLY A 16 -81.61 74.99 108.29
CA GLY A 16 -81.58 75.23 106.84
C GLY A 16 -80.34 74.55 106.24
N GLY A 17 -80.55 73.66 105.27
CA GLY A 17 -79.50 72.89 104.61
C GLY A 17 -79.09 73.56 103.30
N GLU A 18 -77.81 73.90 103.18
CA GLU A 18 -77.12 74.29 101.95
C GLU A 18 -77.18 73.14 100.94
N ALA A 19 -77.36 73.44 99.64
CA ALA A 19 -77.61 72.42 98.61
C ALA A 19 -76.82 72.67 97.32
N LEU A 20 -76.16 71.61 96.82
CA LEU A 20 -75.42 71.54 95.56
C LEU A 20 -76.08 70.45 94.68
N TYR A 21 -76.47 70.80 93.45
CA TYR A 21 -77.08 69.86 92.50
C TYR A 21 -76.82 70.24 91.03
N LEU A 22 -76.83 69.24 90.15
CA LEU A 22 -76.68 69.36 88.70
C LEU A 22 -78.03 69.72 88.04
N ILE A 23 -78.03 70.71 87.15
CA ILE A 23 -79.19 71.13 86.35
C ILE A 23 -79.02 70.63 84.92
N HIS A 24 -80.12 70.18 84.30
CA HIS A 24 -80.17 69.54 82.98
C HIS A 24 -79.54 68.13 82.93
N LEU A 25 -79.46 67.47 84.09
CA LEU A 25 -79.12 66.05 84.27
C LEU A 25 -80.09 65.41 85.30
N PRO A 26 -80.48 64.13 85.15
CA PRO A 26 -80.06 63.19 84.11
C PRO A 26 -80.67 63.54 82.73
N ALA A 27 -79.98 63.19 81.64
CA ALA A 27 -80.40 63.49 80.27
C ALA A 27 -79.94 62.43 79.27
N THR A 28 -80.50 62.47 78.05
CA THR A 28 -80.04 61.68 76.91
C THR A 28 -79.69 62.61 75.75
N SER A 29 -78.53 62.40 75.12
CA SER A 29 -78.10 63.18 73.95
C SER A 29 -77.49 62.27 72.88
N ASN A 30 -77.43 62.77 71.65
CA ASN A 30 -76.93 62.04 70.51
C ASN A 30 -75.63 62.65 70.00
N VAL A 31 -74.72 61.81 69.53
CA VAL A 31 -73.50 62.22 68.83
C VAL A 31 -73.31 61.33 67.62
N THR A 32 -72.94 61.89 66.48
CA THR A 32 -72.61 61.09 65.30
C THR A 32 -71.32 60.32 65.53
N GLU A 33 -71.23 59.09 65.04
CA GLU A 33 -69.94 58.41 65.01
C GLU A 33 -68.93 59.18 64.14
N ASN A 34 -67.64 58.86 64.30
CA ASN A 34 -66.54 59.51 63.58
C ASN A 34 -66.52 61.05 63.74
N SER A 35 -67.26 61.60 64.71
CA SER A 35 -67.29 63.03 65.01
C SER A 35 -65.89 63.51 65.39
N PRO A 36 -65.47 64.69 64.90
CA PRO A 36 -64.17 65.23 65.25
C PRO A 36 -64.07 65.46 66.77
N PRO A 37 -62.85 65.51 67.33
CA PRO A 37 -62.65 65.87 68.72
C PRO A 37 -63.23 67.24 69.05
N GLU A 38 -63.60 67.46 70.31
CA GLU A 38 -64.26 68.68 70.79
C GLU A 38 -65.69 68.88 70.26
N THR A 39 -66.31 67.85 69.67
CA THR A 39 -67.73 67.91 69.29
C THR A 39 -68.59 67.97 70.54
N SER A 40 -69.43 69.00 70.63
CA SER A 40 -70.41 69.20 71.69
C SER A 40 -71.43 68.07 71.73
N VAL A 41 -71.53 67.38 72.86
CA VAL A 41 -72.50 66.29 73.09
C VAL A 41 -73.68 66.77 73.93
N HIS A 42 -73.45 67.42 75.08
CA HIS A 42 -74.54 67.90 75.95
C HIS A 42 -74.08 69.02 76.88
N THR A 43 -74.93 70.02 77.11
CA THR A 43 -74.64 71.14 78.02
C THR A 43 -75.42 71.01 79.33
N PHE A 44 -74.77 71.31 80.45
CA PHE A 44 -75.37 71.24 81.79
C PHE A 44 -74.79 72.33 82.70
N SER A 45 -75.38 72.55 83.87
CA SER A 45 -74.89 73.55 84.82
C SER A 45 -74.96 73.08 86.27
N VAL A 46 -74.17 73.71 87.14
CA VAL A 46 -74.11 73.41 88.58
C VAL A 46 -74.81 74.51 89.35
N HIS A 47 -75.77 74.16 90.21
CA HIS A 47 -76.39 75.10 91.13
C HIS A 47 -75.66 75.12 92.48
N LEU A 48 -75.34 76.31 92.98
CA LEU A 48 -74.71 76.54 94.29
C LEU A 48 -75.59 77.49 95.12
N SER A 49 -75.89 77.15 96.38
CA SER A 49 -76.49 78.12 97.30
C SER A 49 -75.51 79.23 97.67
N ALA A 50 -76.01 80.45 97.92
CA ALA A 50 -75.22 81.68 98.07
C ALA A 50 -74.13 81.70 99.17
N SER A 51 -74.03 80.66 100.00
CA SER A 51 -73.02 80.49 101.05
C SER A 51 -71.89 79.50 100.73
N LEU A 52 -71.92 78.81 99.57
CA LEU A 52 -70.93 77.81 99.20
C LEU A 52 -69.79 78.41 98.35
N SER A 53 -68.54 78.04 98.70
CA SER A 53 -67.31 78.32 97.94
C SER A 53 -67.35 77.75 96.52
N PRO A 54 -66.52 78.23 95.58
CA PRO A 54 -66.48 77.70 94.21
C PRO A 54 -66.25 76.19 94.19
N VAL A 55 -66.84 75.51 93.20
CA VAL A 55 -66.63 74.07 92.93
C VAL A 55 -65.13 73.77 92.91
N ILE A 56 -64.71 72.65 93.54
CA ILE A 56 -63.29 72.25 93.61
C ILE A 56 -62.71 72.20 92.19
N PRO A 57 -61.49 72.75 91.96
CA PRO A 57 -60.81 72.61 90.68
C PRO A 57 -60.72 71.15 90.23
N GLY A 58 -61.27 70.85 89.05
CA GLY A 58 -61.39 69.49 88.53
C GLY A 58 -62.80 68.89 88.60
N PHE A 59 -63.77 69.57 89.21
CA PHE A 59 -65.19 69.21 89.18
C PHE A 59 -66.02 70.23 88.37
N PRO A 60 -67.16 69.84 87.78
CA PRO A 60 -67.68 68.48 87.62
C PRO A 60 -66.79 67.62 86.71
N MET A 61 -66.68 66.34 87.03
CA MET A 61 -65.92 65.34 86.27
C MET A 61 -66.79 64.15 85.89
N ILE A 62 -66.37 63.43 84.84
CA ILE A 62 -66.93 62.12 84.52
C ILE A 62 -66.19 61.09 85.36
N ILE A 63 -66.92 60.28 86.13
CA ILE A 63 -66.36 59.08 86.74
C ILE A 63 -66.20 58.05 85.62
N ASN A 64 -64.99 57.92 85.11
CA ASN A 64 -64.68 56.94 84.08
C ASN A 64 -64.65 55.54 84.70
N SER A 65 -65.80 54.87 84.66
CA SER A 65 -65.94 53.47 85.07
C SER A 65 -65.47 52.48 84.00
N SER A 66 -65.17 52.96 82.78
CA SER A 66 -64.65 52.17 81.66
C SER A 66 -63.63 53.01 80.86
N PRO A 67 -62.57 52.41 80.30
CA PRO A 67 -61.69 53.11 79.36
C PRO A 67 -62.46 53.73 78.20
N LEU A 68 -63.55 53.08 77.77
CA LEU A 68 -64.39 53.51 76.66
C LEU A 68 -65.14 54.82 76.93
N THR A 69 -65.28 55.26 78.19
CA THR A 69 -65.87 56.58 78.50
C THR A 69 -64.85 57.71 78.42
N GLU A 70 -63.55 57.42 78.24
CA GLU A 70 -62.51 58.44 78.02
C GLU A 70 -62.64 59.17 76.68
N VAL A 71 -63.48 58.66 75.78
CA VAL A 71 -63.91 59.37 74.56
C VAL A 71 -64.71 60.63 74.87
N PHE A 72 -65.20 60.80 76.11
CA PHE A 72 -65.88 62.00 76.57
C PHE A 72 -65.10 62.70 77.68
N ARG A 73 -65.15 64.04 77.69
CA ARG A 73 -64.65 64.86 78.80
C ARG A 73 -65.58 66.03 79.07
N VAL A 74 -65.57 66.50 80.31
CA VAL A 74 -66.22 67.76 80.66
C VAL A 74 -65.32 68.93 80.25
N LYS A 75 -65.91 69.90 79.57
CA LYS A 75 -65.32 71.17 79.17
C LYS A 75 -66.03 72.30 79.91
N TRP A 76 -65.27 73.16 80.57
CA TRP A 76 -65.81 74.35 81.20
C TRP A 76 -66.13 75.41 80.15
N LEU A 77 -67.35 75.96 80.21
CA LEU A 77 -67.85 76.99 79.29
C LEU A 77 -67.67 78.39 79.91
N SER A 78 -68.48 78.72 80.92
CA SER A 78 -68.42 79.98 81.65
C SER A 78 -69.27 79.91 82.93
N GLY A 79 -68.83 80.57 84.00
CA GLY A 79 -69.53 80.55 85.29
C GLY A 79 -69.72 79.13 85.80
N THR A 80 -70.98 78.73 86.01
CA THR A 80 -71.37 77.37 86.44
C THR A 80 -71.86 76.49 85.29
N ASN A 81 -71.64 76.87 84.03
CA ASN A 81 -72.03 76.09 82.84
C ASN A 81 -70.88 75.24 82.31
N PHE A 82 -71.21 74.01 81.93
CA PHE A 82 -70.29 72.98 81.44
C PHE A 82 -70.88 72.25 80.24
N GLU A 83 -70.02 71.60 79.47
CA GLU A 83 -70.41 70.80 78.32
C GLU A 83 -69.63 69.49 78.30
N VAL A 84 -70.26 68.41 77.90
CA VAL A 84 -69.57 67.15 77.57
C VAL A 84 -69.19 67.22 76.09
N VAL A 85 -67.91 67.02 75.80
CA VAL A 85 -67.37 66.99 74.43
C VAL A 85 -66.62 65.70 74.14
N THR A 86 -66.50 65.33 72.87
CA THR A 86 -65.67 64.20 72.42
C THR A 86 -64.16 64.50 72.58
N THR A 87 -63.34 63.47 72.73
CA THR A 87 -61.88 63.56 72.87
C THR A 87 -61.14 62.89 71.70
N GLU A 88 -59.81 63.07 71.62
CA GLU A 88 -58.93 62.39 70.66
C GLU A 88 -58.48 61.00 71.11
N LYS A 89 -58.85 60.57 72.32
CA LYS A 89 -58.25 59.36 72.93
C LYS A 89 -58.75 58.07 72.30
N GLU A 90 -60.04 58.03 71.98
CA GLU A 90 -60.68 56.93 71.28
C GLU A 90 -61.67 57.52 70.27
N GLN A 91 -61.92 56.82 69.17
CA GLN A 91 -62.86 57.25 68.14
C GLN A 91 -64.21 56.58 68.40
N LEU A 92 -65.30 57.33 68.24
CA LEU A 92 -66.65 56.75 68.26
C LEU A 92 -66.86 56.04 66.93
N ASP A 93 -66.89 54.72 66.96
CA ASP A 93 -67.15 53.82 65.83
C ASP A 93 -68.38 52.98 66.23
N PHE A 94 -69.47 53.12 65.48
CA PHE A 94 -70.77 52.51 65.79
C PHE A 94 -70.79 51.01 65.47
N GLU A 95 -69.94 50.56 64.54
CA GLU A 95 -69.86 49.18 64.04
C GLU A 95 -69.03 48.30 64.99
N THR A 96 -67.95 48.85 65.56
CA THR A 96 -67.01 48.09 66.40
C THR A 96 -67.08 48.43 67.89
N GLY A 97 -67.66 49.58 68.24
CA GLY A 97 -67.74 50.12 69.61
C GLY A 97 -69.09 49.95 70.30
N PRO A 98 -69.26 50.54 71.51
CA PRO A 98 -70.55 50.66 72.18
C PRO A 98 -71.37 51.80 71.57
N ASN A 99 -72.66 51.55 71.32
CA ASN A 99 -73.52 52.54 70.66
C ASN A 99 -74.27 53.41 71.70
N ILE A 100 -74.12 53.09 72.98
CA ILE A 100 -74.71 53.80 74.13
C ILE A 100 -73.68 53.87 75.25
N PHE A 101 -73.48 55.07 75.80
CA PHE A 101 -72.59 55.33 76.93
C PHE A 101 -73.36 56.00 78.07
N ASP A 102 -73.27 55.44 79.27
CA ASP A 102 -73.81 56.07 80.48
C ASP A 102 -72.70 56.76 81.27
N LEU A 103 -72.64 58.08 81.15
CA LEU A 103 -71.60 58.92 81.78
C LEU A 103 -72.06 59.37 83.15
N GLN A 104 -71.36 58.91 84.20
CA GLN A 104 -71.60 59.32 85.57
C GLN A 104 -70.92 60.68 85.85
N ILE A 105 -71.69 61.76 85.80
CA ILE A 105 -71.20 63.12 86.04
C ILE A 105 -71.29 63.43 87.53
N TYR A 106 -70.13 63.64 88.13
CA TYR A 106 -69.96 63.82 89.56
C TYR A 106 -69.43 65.22 89.87
N VAL A 107 -70.05 65.89 90.83
CA VAL A 107 -69.66 67.22 91.30
C VAL A 107 -69.52 67.23 92.82
N LYS A 108 -68.51 67.95 93.31
CA LYS A 108 -68.21 68.10 94.74
C LYS A 108 -67.70 69.50 95.06
N ASP A 109 -68.11 70.06 96.19
CA ASP A 109 -67.58 71.33 96.71
C ASP A 109 -66.58 71.15 97.86
N ASP A 110 -65.97 72.27 98.29
CA ASP A 110 -65.01 72.34 99.41
C ASP A 110 -65.64 71.97 100.76
N ALA A 111 -66.96 72.09 100.90
CA ALA A 111 -67.70 71.77 102.12
C ALA A 111 -68.08 70.28 102.21
N GLY A 112 -67.89 69.52 101.12
CA GLY A 112 -68.14 68.09 101.05
C GLY A 112 -69.55 67.71 100.56
N PHE A 113 -70.35 68.66 100.07
CA PHE A 113 -71.60 68.35 99.36
C PHE A 113 -71.30 67.78 97.99
N MET A 114 -72.13 66.82 97.56
CA MET A 114 -71.89 66.03 96.36
C MET A 114 -73.20 65.76 95.62
N ASP A 115 -73.15 65.76 94.29
CA ASP A 115 -74.23 65.28 93.43
C ASP A 115 -73.66 64.40 92.31
N LEU A 116 -74.42 63.40 91.91
CA LEU A 116 -74.06 62.40 90.89
C LEU A 116 -75.26 62.15 90.00
N GLN A 117 -75.15 62.51 88.72
CA GLN A 117 -76.19 62.28 87.72
C GLN A 117 -75.63 61.54 86.50
N VAL A 118 -76.50 60.88 85.74
CA VAL A 118 -76.12 60.12 84.54
C VAL A 118 -76.51 60.88 83.28
N LEU A 119 -75.58 61.00 82.33
CA LEU A 119 -75.84 61.41 80.95
C LEU A 119 -75.71 60.18 80.05
N THR A 120 -76.81 59.76 79.42
CA THR A 120 -76.80 58.70 78.41
C THR A 120 -76.50 59.29 77.04
N VAL A 121 -75.39 58.92 76.43
CA VAL A 121 -75.00 59.35 75.09
C VAL A 121 -75.29 58.22 74.11
N GLN A 122 -76.10 58.48 73.08
CA GLN A 122 -76.37 57.54 72.00
C GLN A 122 -75.55 57.92 70.77
N VAL A 123 -74.78 56.98 70.25
CA VAL A 123 -74.04 57.17 69.00
C VAL A 123 -74.99 56.93 67.83
N THR A 124 -74.99 57.82 66.84
CA THR A 124 -75.76 57.63 65.60
C THR A 124 -74.86 57.25 64.45
N ASP A 125 -75.21 56.15 63.81
CA ASP A 125 -74.62 55.53 62.62
C ASP A 125 -74.57 56.49 61.40
N VAL A 126 -73.45 56.47 60.67
CA VAL A 126 -73.19 57.20 59.41
C VAL A 126 -72.51 56.28 58.40
N ASN A 127 -73.20 56.03 57.29
CA ASN A 127 -72.71 55.21 56.17
C ASN A 127 -71.26 55.51 55.74
N GLU A 128 -70.41 54.50 55.86
CA GLU A 128 -69.01 54.44 55.51
C GLU A 128 -68.80 53.79 54.13
N PRO A 129 -67.66 54.04 53.44
CA PRO A 129 -67.37 53.36 52.19
C PRO A 129 -67.06 51.86 52.40
N PRO A 130 -67.37 50.99 51.42
CA PRO A 130 -66.99 49.58 51.50
C PRO A 130 -65.48 49.37 51.68
N GLN A 131 -65.09 48.27 52.33
CA GLN A 131 -63.70 47.93 52.62
C GLN A 131 -63.33 46.56 52.04
N PHE A 132 -62.11 46.46 51.49
CA PHE A 132 -61.56 45.20 51.00
C PHE A 132 -60.88 44.42 52.14
N LEU A 133 -61.07 43.10 52.18
CA LEU A 133 -60.50 42.25 53.23
C LEU A 133 -59.04 41.90 52.97
N GLY A 134 -58.23 41.91 54.03
CA GLY A 134 -56.86 41.37 54.04
C GLY A 134 -55.94 42.01 53.00
N ASN A 135 -55.25 41.17 52.21
CA ASN A 135 -54.27 41.63 51.21
C ASN A 135 -54.93 42.35 50.03
N LEU A 136 -56.23 42.17 49.78
CA LEU A 136 -56.91 42.88 48.69
C LEU A 136 -56.90 44.39 48.91
N ALA A 137 -56.87 44.88 50.15
CA ALA A 137 -56.77 46.33 50.41
C ALA A 137 -55.44 46.95 49.91
N LYS A 138 -54.38 46.14 49.77
CA LYS A 138 -53.06 46.58 49.28
C LYS A 138 -52.84 46.26 47.79
N GLY A 139 -53.79 45.59 47.15
CA GLY A 139 -53.69 45.03 45.82
C GLY A 139 -53.24 43.56 45.81
N LEU A 140 -53.59 42.85 44.73
CA LEU A 140 -53.39 41.40 44.61
C LEU A 140 -52.77 41.01 43.26
N ASP A 141 -51.72 40.21 43.30
CA ASP A 141 -51.15 39.55 42.12
C ASP A 141 -51.92 38.26 41.81
N LEU A 142 -52.39 38.14 40.57
CA LEU A 142 -53.06 36.97 40.03
C LEU A 142 -52.23 36.39 38.88
N TYR A 143 -52.29 35.08 38.70
CA TYR A 143 -51.54 34.37 37.66
C TYR A 143 -52.49 33.56 36.78
N ILE A 144 -52.42 33.79 35.47
CA ILE A 144 -53.22 33.06 34.48
C ILE A 144 -52.26 32.38 33.52
N VAL A 145 -52.42 31.08 33.33
CA VAL A 145 -51.69 30.33 32.30
C VAL A 145 -52.29 30.64 30.93
N GLU A 146 -51.44 30.92 29.95
CA GLU A 146 -51.85 31.18 28.56
C GLU A 146 -52.47 29.96 27.86
N GLY A 147 -53.04 30.15 26.66
CA GLY A 147 -53.70 29.07 25.89
C GLY A 147 -54.96 28.50 26.58
N ILE A 148 -55.39 29.11 27.69
CA ILE A 148 -56.61 28.72 28.40
C ILE A 148 -57.78 29.54 27.86
N LYS A 149 -58.80 28.83 27.38
CA LYS A 149 -60.07 29.42 26.95
C LYS A 149 -60.69 30.31 28.03
N PRO A 150 -61.43 31.37 27.65
CA PRO A 150 -62.08 32.30 28.57
C PRO A 150 -62.77 31.62 29.77
N ARG A 151 -62.33 31.93 31.00
CA ARG A 151 -62.84 31.32 32.23
C ARG A 151 -62.86 32.27 33.44
N PHE A 152 -63.40 31.76 34.54
CA PHE A 152 -63.29 32.36 35.88
C PHE A 152 -61.83 32.50 36.31
N ILE A 153 -61.46 33.66 36.85
CA ILE A 153 -60.12 33.95 37.37
C ILE A 153 -60.15 34.02 38.89
N TYR A 154 -60.94 34.94 39.43
CA TYR A 154 -60.94 35.27 40.85
C TYR A 154 -62.25 35.94 41.27
N GLN A 155 -62.61 35.83 42.54
CA GLN A 155 -63.76 36.55 43.11
C GLN A 155 -63.27 37.60 44.09
N VAL A 156 -63.53 38.86 43.77
CA VAL A 156 -63.21 40.02 44.59
C VAL A 156 -64.26 40.14 45.69
N GLU A 157 -63.80 40.23 46.92
CA GLU A 157 -64.66 40.36 48.09
C GLU A 157 -64.34 41.64 48.84
N ALA A 158 -65.38 42.41 49.11
CA ALA A 158 -65.41 43.57 49.98
C ALA A 158 -66.62 43.45 50.91
N PHE A 159 -66.60 44.17 52.01
CA PHE A 159 -67.73 44.27 52.93
C PHE A 159 -68.03 45.74 53.21
N ASP A 160 -69.28 46.02 53.52
CA ASP A 160 -69.75 47.33 53.99
C ASP A 160 -69.64 47.31 55.53
N PRO A 161 -68.99 48.29 56.18
CA PRO A 161 -68.87 48.32 57.65
C PRO A 161 -70.22 48.14 58.37
N GLU A 162 -71.29 48.69 57.80
CA GLU A 162 -72.68 48.64 58.29
C GLU A 162 -73.31 47.24 58.18
N ASP A 163 -72.66 46.29 57.47
CA ASP A 163 -73.14 44.92 57.30
C ASP A 163 -72.88 44.06 58.53
N THR A 164 -73.56 44.38 59.64
CA THR A 164 -73.41 43.65 60.91
C THR A 164 -74.21 42.35 60.96
N ARG A 165 -75.29 42.20 60.17
CA ARG A 165 -76.11 40.96 60.02
C ARG A 165 -76.93 40.85 58.72
N ARG A 166 -76.65 41.63 57.66
CA ARG A 166 -77.56 41.75 56.49
C ARG A 166 -76.82 42.05 55.18
N ASN A 167 -76.32 41.03 54.48
CA ASN A 167 -75.80 41.05 53.09
C ASN A 167 -76.12 42.34 52.30
N ILE A 168 -75.40 43.43 52.56
CA ILE A 168 -75.66 44.70 51.89
C ILE A 168 -75.18 44.52 50.44
N PRO A 169 -76.04 44.70 49.42
CA PRO A 169 -75.67 44.35 48.06
C PRO A 169 -74.65 45.34 47.50
N LEU A 170 -73.38 44.94 47.50
CA LEU A 170 -72.29 45.65 46.84
C LEU A 170 -72.28 45.38 45.34
N ARG A 171 -71.86 46.40 44.56
CA ARG A 171 -71.69 46.29 43.11
C ARG A 171 -70.25 46.54 42.70
N TYR A 172 -69.72 45.64 41.88
CA TYR A 172 -68.31 45.65 41.46
C TYR A 172 -68.16 46.06 39.99
N PHE A 173 -67.12 46.85 39.71
CA PHE A 173 -66.83 47.39 38.37
C PHE A 173 -65.33 47.36 38.08
N LEU A 174 -64.97 47.21 36.81
CA LEU A 174 -63.61 47.46 36.31
C LEU A 174 -63.53 48.88 35.75
N ILE A 175 -62.55 49.65 36.22
CA ILE A 175 -62.38 51.06 35.81
C ILE A 175 -60.92 51.32 35.37
N PRO A 176 -60.66 51.60 34.09
CA PRO A 176 -61.61 51.57 32.97
C PRO A 176 -62.06 50.13 32.63
N PRO A 177 -63.15 49.98 31.84
CA PRO A 177 -63.53 48.71 31.26
C PRO A 177 -62.38 48.11 30.45
N SER A 178 -62.21 46.79 30.52
CA SER A 178 -61.19 46.06 29.77
C SER A 178 -61.82 45.24 28.65
N ASN A 179 -61.10 45.09 27.53
CA ASN A 179 -61.50 44.18 26.46
C ASN A 179 -61.12 42.71 26.75
N ASN A 180 -60.14 42.50 27.63
CA ASN A 180 -59.55 41.19 27.93
C ASN A 180 -60.12 40.59 29.22
N PHE A 181 -60.78 41.42 30.03
CA PHE A 181 -61.37 41.03 31.31
C PHE A 181 -62.76 41.63 31.47
N SER A 182 -63.65 40.87 32.09
CA SER A 182 -64.98 41.33 32.48
C SER A 182 -65.21 41.07 33.97
N MET A 183 -65.94 41.99 34.61
CA MET A 183 -66.31 41.88 36.02
C MET A 183 -67.82 41.78 36.10
N SER A 184 -68.31 40.75 36.78
CA SER A 184 -69.73 40.64 37.09
C SER A 184 -70.10 41.56 38.26
N ALA A 185 -71.38 41.91 38.36
CA ALA A 185 -71.87 42.80 39.41
C ALA A 185 -71.66 42.26 40.84
N ASN A 186 -71.43 40.95 41.00
CA ASN A 186 -71.13 40.28 42.28
C ASN A 186 -69.62 40.04 42.52
N GLY A 187 -68.73 40.69 41.77
CA GLY A 187 -67.29 40.69 42.04
C GLY A 187 -66.50 39.55 41.39
N ILE A 188 -67.09 38.80 40.45
CA ILE A 188 -66.38 37.73 39.75
C ILE A 188 -65.64 38.30 38.53
N LEU A 189 -64.33 38.10 38.50
CA LEU A 189 -63.46 38.43 37.38
C LEU A 189 -63.37 37.24 36.41
N PHE A 190 -63.72 37.48 35.14
CA PHE A 190 -63.58 36.53 34.04
C PHE A 190 -62.61 37.07 32.97
N SER A 191 -61.80 36.19 32.38
CA SER A 191 -61.12 36.49 31.11
C SER A 191 -62.15 36.43 29.99
N THR A 192 -62.08 37.35 29.03
CA THR A 192 -62.92 37.36 27.82
C THR A 192 -62.18 36.87 26.58
N THR A 193 -60.86 36.84 26.64
CA THR A 193 -59.96 36.40 25.57
C THR A 193 -59.11 35.22 26.03
N GLU A 194 -58.64 34.44 25.07
CA GLU A 194 -57.50 33.54 25.27
C GLU A 194 -56.23 34.38 25.21
N PHE A 195 -55.30 34.16 26.12
CA PHE A 195 -54.04 34.90 26.18
C PHE A 195 -52.95 34.09 25.48
N ASP A 196 -52.07 34.81 24.82
CA ASP A 196 -50.86 34.36 24.14
C ASP A 196 -49.74 35.27 24.65
N PHE A 197 -48.74 34.67 25.30
CA PHE A 197 -47.65 35.35 25.97
C PHE A 197 -46.63 35.91 24.96
N GLU A 198 -46.48 35.26 23.82
CA GLU A 198 -45.52 35.55 22.76
C GLU A 198 -46.00 36.67 21.84
N GLU A 199 -47.31 36.75 21.55
CA GLU A 199 -47.91 37.79 20.70
C GLU A 199 -48.49 38.97 21.52
N GLY A 200 -48.82 38.74 22.81
CA GLY A 200 -49.62 39.65 23.64
C GLY A 200 -48.87 40.45 24.72
N HIS A 201 -49.64 40.94 25.70
CA HIS A 201 -49.10 41.57 26.90
C HIS A 201 -48.96 40.54 28.02
N ASN A 202 -47.79 40.48 28.63
CA ASN A 202 -47.43 39.49 29.65
C ASN A 202 -48.00 39.84 31.05
N SER A 203 -48.56 41.05 31.22
CA SER A 203 -49.27 41.43 32.44
C SER A 203 -50.28 42.55 32.20
N TYR A 204 -51.32 42.58 33.05
CA TYR A 204 -52.41 43.55 33.01
C TYR A 204 -52.67 44.12 34.40
N ARG A 205 -52.72 45.45 34.50
CA ARG A 205 -53.06 46.14 35.73
C ARG A 205 -54.53 46.57 35.70
N LEU A 206 -55.36 45.94 36.51
CA LEU A 206 -56.79 46.19 36.60
C LEU A 206 -57.11 46.95 37.88
N ILE A 207 -57.98 47.96 37.81
CA ILE A 207 -58.51 48.64 39.00
C ILE A 207 -59.96 48.22 39.18
N VAL A 208 -60.26 47.63 40.32
CA VAL A 208 -61.60 47.19 40.71
C VAL A 208 -62.16 48.21 41.67
N GLU A 209 -63.33 48.76 41.32
CA GLU A 209 -64.10 49.64 42.19
C GLU A 209 -65.33 48.90 42.69
N VAL A 210 -65.56 48.98 44.00
CA VAL A 210 -66.78 48.49 44.65
C VAL A 210 -67.61 49.68 45.11
N ARG A 211 -68.93 49.59 44.94
CA ARG A 211 -69.88 50.62 45.35
C ARG A 211 -70.94 50.05 46.27
N ASP A 212 -71.26 50.80 47.32
CA ASP A 212 -72.40 50.51 48.19
C ASP A 212 -73.74 50.94 47.52
N SER A 213 -74.82 50.82 48.28
CA SER A 213 -76.16 51.22 47.81
C SER A 213 -76.39 52.74 47.81
N GLN A 214 -75.60 53.51 48.55
CA GLN A 214 -75.71 54.96 48.70
C GLN A 214 -74.76 55.74 47.78
N GLY A 215 -73.89 55.05 47.05
CA GLY A 215 -72.95 55.57 46.07
C GLY A 215 -71.52 55.81 46.59
N LEU A 216 -71.17 55.43 47.82
CA LEU A 216 -69.78 55.47 48.27
C LEU A 216 -68.97 54.34 47.64
N THR A 217 -67.69 54.61 47.41
CA THR A 217 -66.84 53.74 46.60
C THR A 217 -65.49 53.49 47.24
N ALA A 218 -64.97 52.28 47.08
CA ALA A 218 -63.58 51.96 47.33
C ALA A 218 -62.96 51.27 46.12
N SER A 219 -61.64 51.39 45.95
CA SER A 219 -60.93 50.77 44.83
C SER A 219 -59.69 50.01 45.25
N THR A 220 -59.36 48.95 44.53
CA THR A 220 -58.13 48.18 44.67
C THR A 220 -57.53 47.81 43.31
N THR A 221 -56.25 47.47 43.28
CA THR A 221 -55.54 47.05 42.07
C THR A 221 -55.36 45.54 42.04
N LEU A 222 -55.75 44.90 40.94
CA LEU A 222 -55.39 43.52 40.62
C LEU A 222 -54.33 43.53 39.52
N GLN A 223 -53.18 42.91 39.77
CA GLN A 223 -52.12 42.73 38.80
C GLN A 223 -52.20 41.30 38.25
N VAL A 224 -52.69 41.14 37.02
CA VAL A 224 -52.84 39.84 36.39
C VAL A 224 -51.60 39.57 35.53
N ASN A 225 -50.78 38.61 35.93
CA ASN A 225 -49.60 38.19 35.19
C ASN A 225 -49.93 36.94 34.37
N ILE A 226 -49.56 36.96 33.09
CA ILE A 226 -49.69 35.79 32.21
C ILE A 226 -48.46 34.92 32.43
N VAL A 227 -48.71 33.65 32.74
CA VAL A 227 -47.69 32.63 32.93
C VAL A 227 -47.49 31.96 31.59
N ASN A 228 -46.30 32.16 31.03
CA ASN A 228 -45.89 31.48 29.81
C ASN A 228 -45.94 29.95 30.03
N ILE A 229 -46.27 29.18 29.00
CA ILE A 229 -46.04 27.74 28.93
C ILE A 229 -45.27 27.40 27.66
N ASN A 230 -44.68 26.21 27.65
CA ASN A 230 -43.89 25.78 26.52
C ASN A 230 -44.77 25.13 25.45
N ASP A 231 -45.46 25.95 24.68
CA ASP A 231 -46.33 25.54 23.58
C ASP A 231 -45.75 25.86 22.20
N GLU A 232 -44.72 26.72 22.11
CA GLU A 232 -44.03 26.99 20.85
C GLU A 232 -42.97 25.96 20.49
N ILE A 233 -42.74 25.78 19.19
CA ILE A 233 -41.76 24.82 18.67
C ILE A 233 -40.47 25.57 18.32
N PRO A 234 -39.29 25.12 18.81
CA PRO A 234 -38.02 25.70 18.41
C PRO A 234 -37.84 25.77 16.89
N ARG A 235 -37.40 26.91 16.38
CA ARG A 235 -37.22 27.15 14.93
C ARG A 235 -35.77 27.41 14.58
N PHE A 236 -35.27 26.74 13.55
CA PHE A 236 -33.94 27.02 13.01
C PHE A 236 -33.91 28.41 12.36
N THR A 237 -32.91 29.21 12.71
CA THR A 237 -32.65 30.54 12.13
C THR A 237 -31.49 30.54 11.14
N SER A 238 -30.76 29.42 11.04
CA SER A 238 -29.68 29.26 10.07
C SER A 238 -30.19 29.31 8.63
N PRO A 239 -29.64 30.21 7.79
CA PRO A 239 -30.06 30.32 6.39
C PRO A 239 -29.42 29.24 5.50
N THR A 240 -28.23 28.78 5.86
CA THR A 240 -27.42 27.86 5.05
C THR A 240 -27.67 26.41 5.43
N ARG A 241 -27.96 25.58 4.44
CA ARG A 241 -28.16 24.13 4.61
C ARG A 241 -27.09 23.29 3.92
N GLU A 242 -26.34 23.88 3.00
CA GLU A 242 -25.29 23.22 2.23
C GLU A 242 -23.94 23.84 2.59
N PHE A 243 -23.00 23.00 3.01
CA PHE A 243 -21.67 23.39 3.42
C PHE A 243 -20.65 22.73 2.49
N VAL A 244 -19.59 23.45 2.16
CA VAL A 244 -18.48 22.90 1.36
C VAL A 244 -17.23 22.88 2.24
N ILE A 245 -16.66 21.70 2.43
CA ILE A 245 -15.49 21.51 3.28
C ILE A 245 -14.42 20.74 2.50
N PRO A 246 -13.13 21.03 2.67
CA PRO A 246 -12.09 20.11 2.22
C PRO A 246 -12.10 18.85 3.08
N GLU A 247 -11.60 17.76 2.53
CA GLU A 247 -11.20 16.60 3.33
C GLU A 247 -9.96 16.88 4.20
N GLU A 248 -9.47 15.88 4.93
CA GLU A 248 -8.30 15.97 5.83
C GLU A 248 -8.41 17.01 6.96
N LEU A 249 -9.62 17.52 7.22
CA LEU A 249 -9.85 18.37 8.38
C LEU A 249 -9.61 17.59 9.67
N GLY A 250 -8.77 18.14 10.54
CA GLY A 250 -8.44 17.53 11.81
C GLY A 250 -9.64 17.48 12.77
N PRO A 251 -9.73 16.47 13.65
CA PRO A 251 -10.76 16.42 14.69
C PRO A 251 -10.80 17.68 15.56
N GLY A 252 -12.01 18.16 15.86
CA GLY A 252 -12.27 19.41 16.57
C GLY A 252 -12.44 20.64 15.66
N THR A 253 -12.16 20.53 14.36
CA THR A 253 -12.37 21.65 13.42
C THR A 253 -13.86 21.96 13.29
N ILE A 254 -14.25 23.23 13.47
CA ILE A 254 -15.64 23.68 13.32
C ILE A 254 -15.94 23.86 11.84
N VAL A 255 -16.97 23.18 11.33
CA VAL A 255 -17.35 23.16 9.91
C VAL A 255 -18.68 23.84 9.62
N ALA A 256 -19.55 23.94 10.62
CA ALA A 256 -20.82 24.64 10.52
C ALA A 256 -21.28 25.15 11.89
N ASN A 257 -22.14 26.16 11.87
CA ASN A 257 -22.81 26.66 13.07
C ASN A 257 -24.31 26.67 12.83
N ILE A 258 -25.05 25.85 13.57
CA ILE A 258 -26.50 25.74 13.47
C ILE A 258 -27.14 26.50 14.61
N THR A 259 -27.99 27.44 14.27
CA THR A 259 -28.68 28.35 15.18
C THR A 259 -30.17 28.10 15.10
N ALA A 260 -30.82 28.21 16.26
CA ALA A 260 -32.26 28.13 16.40
C ALA A 260 -32.70 29.09 17.50
N GLU A 261 -33.97 29.43 17.49
CA GLU A 261 -34.63 30.28 18.48
C GLU A 261 -35.91 29.61 18.94
N ASP A 262 -36.25 29.82 20.19
CA ASP A 262 -37.51 29.38 20.78
C ASP A 262 -38.34 30.63 21.09
N PRO A 263 -39.54 30.79 20.50
CA PRO A 263 -40.40 31.92 20.80
C PRO A 263 -40.80 32.03 22.28
N ASP A 264 -40.77 30.94 23.08
CA ASP A 264 -41.03 30.92 24.53
C ASP A 264 -40.02 31.74 25.40
N GLY A 265 -39.17 32.57 24.77
CA GLY A 265 -37.87 33.02 25.29
C GLY A 265 -37.84 34.20 26.28
N GLN A 266 -37.49 33.88 27.54
CA GLN A 266 -36.57 34.54 28.52
C GLN A 266 -36.99 34.17 29.97
N SER A 267 -38.26 33.82 30.18
CA SER A 267 -38.80 33.42 31.49
C SER A 267 -38.75 31.91 31.72
N PHE A 268 -38.78 31.11 30.65
CA PHE A 268 -38.44 29.70 30.69
C PHE A 268 -36.92 29.52 30.62
N THR A 269 -36.39 28.57 31.39
CA THR A 269 -35.03 28.04 31.17
C THR A 269 -34.98 27.23 29.86
N SER A 270 -35.50 27.76 28.75
CA SER A 270 -35.42 27.14 27.42
C SER A 270 -33.95 27.19 27.01
N PHE A 271 -33.25 26.09 27.30
CA PHE A 271 -31.93 25.84 26.76
C PHE A 271 -32.13 24.97 25.53
N LEU A 272 -31.86 25.52 24.35
CA LEU A 272 -31.92 24.75 23.12
C LEU A 272 -30.82 23.68 23.13
N LEU A 273 -31.25 22.43 23.00
CA LEU A 273 -30.39 21.26 22.91
C LEU A 273 -30.30 20.77 21.47
N TYR A 274 -29.11 20.86 20.91
CA TYR A 274 -28.81 20.41 19.56
C TYR A 274 -28.29 18.97 19.58
N SER A 275 -28.72 18.16 18.60
CA SER A 275 -28.21 16.81 18.41
C SER A 275 -28.24 16.40 16.94
N ILE A 276 -27.36 15.49 16.53
CA ILE A 276 -27.42 14.87 15.20
C ILE A 276 -28.09 13.52 15.39
N THR A 277 -29.16 13.28 14.62
CA THR A 277 -29.94 12.03 14.72
C THR A 277 -29.54 10.99 13.68
N THR A 278 -28.94 11.45 12.58
CA THR A 278 -28.38 10.57 11.56
C THR A 278 -27.13 9.86 12.11
N LEU A 279 -27.08 8.54 11.94
CA LEU A 279 -25.88 7.76 12.21
C LEU A 279 -24.73 8.26 11.32
N ASN A 280 -23.73 8.87 11.93
CA ASN A 280 -22.53 9.35 11.26
C ASN A 280 -21.35 9.29 12.23
N SER A 281 -20.15 9.03 11.70
CA SER A 281 -18.91 9.04 12.48
C SER A 281 -18.09 10.32 12.27
N TYR A 282 -18.36 11.06 11.20
CA TYR A 282 -17.54 12.19 10.77
C TYR A 282 -17.76 13.46 11.58
N PHE A 283 -18.96 13.68 12.10
CA PHE A 283 -19.34 14.93 12.74
C PHE A 283 -19.91 14.72 14.14
N MET A 284 -19.67 15.70 15.00
CA MET A 284 -20.34 15.85 16.28
C MET A 284 -20.88 17.27 16.41
N ILE A 285 -21.98 17.44 17.12
CA ILE A 285 -22.56 18.77 17.39
C ILE A 285 -22.43 19.08 18.86
N ASN A 286 -22.03 20.31 19.18
CA ASN A 286 -22.08 20.79 20.55
C ASN A 286 -23.55 21.01 20.94
N GLN A 287 -23.97 20.32 22.00
CA GLN A 287 -25.36 20.28 22.42
C GLN A 287 -25.92 21.65 22.83
N LEU A 288 -25.08 22.60 23.26
CA LEU A 288 -25.53 23.91 23.76
C LEU A 288 -25.33 25.05 22.75
N THR A 289 -24.33 24.93 21.86
CA THR A 289 -23.98 26.01 20.92
C THR A 289 -24.43 25.75 19.50
N GLY A 290 -24.81 24.51 19.16
CA GLY A 290 -25.17 24.12 17.79
C GLY A 290 -23.99 24.11 16.80
N THR A 291 -22.76 24.27 17.28
CA THR A 291 -21.56 24.20 16.44
C THR A 291 -21.24 22.75 16.08
N ILE A 292 -21.11 22.47 14.78
CA ILE A 292 -20.75 21.15 14.25
C ILE A 292 -19.24 21.10 14.05
N GLN A 293 -18.62 20.07 14.60
CA GLN A 293 -17.19 19.82 14.56
C GLN A 293 -16.88 18.46 13.93
N VAL A 294 -15.72 18.36 13.31
CA VAL A 294 -15.18 17.09 12.82
C VAL A 294 -14.85 16.18 14.01
N ALA A 295 -15.40 14.98 14.03
CA ALA A 295 -15.15 13.96 15.05
C ALA A 295 -14.07 12.97 14.62
N HIS A 296 -14.06 12.59 13.33
CA HIS A 296 -13.07 11.67 12.74
C HIS A 296 -12.59 12.22 11.40
N ARG A 297 -11.38 11.79 10.98
CA ARG A 297 -10.81 12.13 9.67
C ARG A 297 -11.83 11.85 8.56
N ILE A 298 -12.05 12.85 7.72
CA ILE A 298 -12.88 12.77 6.52
C ILE A 298 -11.91 12.59 5.37
N ASP A 299 -11.99 11.45 4.70
CA ASP A 299 -11.13 11.04 3.59
C ASP A 299 -12.05 10.83 2.38
N ARG A 300 -11.92 11.71 1.39
CA ARG A 300 -12.73 11.75 0.17
C ARG A 300 -12.36 10.61 -0.78
N ASP A 301 -11.15 10.07 -0.67
CA ASP A 301 -10.56 9.07 -1.56
C ASP A 301 -10.79 7.62 -1.12
N ALA A 302 -11.38 7.46 0.05
CA ALA A 302 -11.70 6.18 0.65
C ALA A 302 -13.21 5.96 0.89
N GLY A 303 -13.57 4.68 1.02
CA GLY A 303 -14.90 4.26 1.46
C GLY A 303 -16.05 4.74 0.56
N GLU A 304 -17.15 5.13 1.19
CA GLU A 304 -18.36 5.59 0.48
C GLU A 304 -18.19 6.99 -0.13
N LEU A 305 -17.30 7.81 0.46
CA LEU A 305 -17.05 9.18 0.00
C LEU A 305 -16.41 9.21 -1.38
N ARG A 306 -15.62 8.18 -1.74
CA ARG A 306 -15.02 8.03 -3.08
C ARG A 306 -16.06 8.09 -4.20
N GLN A 307 -17.22 7.47 -3.98
CA GLN A 307 -18.33 7.44 -4.95
C GLN A 307 -19.32 8.58 -4.77
N ASN A 308 -19.55 9.01 -3.52
CA ASN A 308 -20.50 10.06 -3.21
C ASN A 308 -19.88 11.12 -2.26
N PRO A 309 -19.54 12.32 -2.76
CA PRO A 309 -18.86 13.36 -1.97
C PRO A 309 -19.76 14.05 -0.93
N VAL A 310 -21.02 13.61 -0.78
CA VAL A 310 -22.02 14.31 0.03
C VAL A 310 -22.34 13.54 1.30
N ILE A 311 -22.16 14.20 2.44
CA ILE A 311 -22.61 13.71 3.75
C ILE A 311 -23.88 14.47 4.14
N SER A 312 -24.99 13.76 4.32
CA SER A 312 -26.26 14.34 4.78
C SER A 312 -26.48 14.08 6.26
N LEU A 313 -26.82 15.11 7.03
CA LEU A 313 -27.13 15.01 8.46
C LEU A 313 -28.51 15.61 8.75
N GLU A 314 -29.28 14.95 9.61
CA GLU A 314 -30.48 15.50 10.23
C GLU A 314 -30.14 16.02 11.63
N VAL A 315 -30.17 17.35 11.76
CA VAL A 315 -29.98 18.06 13.03
C VAL A 315 -31.33 18.24 13.70
N LEU A 316 -31.39 17.88 14.97
CA LEU A 316 -32.55 18.01 15.85
C LEU A 316 -32.25 19.10 16.89
N VAL A 317 -33.19 20.01 17.07
CA VAL A 317 -33.19 20.97 18.18
C VAL A 317 -34.39 20.70 19.09
N LYS A 318 -34.16 20.74 20.41
CA LYS A 318 -35.19 20.60 21.45
C LYS A 318 -35.08 21.71 22.47
N ASP A 319 -36.19 22.11 23.04
CA ASP A 319 -36.27 23.06 24.16
C ASP A 319 -35.89 22.42 25.52
N ARG A 320 -36.02 21.08 25.65
CA ARG A 320 -35.86 20.33 26.91
C ARG A 320 -35.23 18.95 26.70
N PRO A 321 -34.55 18.38 27.73
CA PRO A 321 -33.95 17.05 27.63
C PRO A 321 -34.95 15.92 27.45
N ILE A 322 -36.13 16.02 28.08
CA ILE A 322 -37.16 14.98 28.10
C ILE A 322 -38.53 15.65 27.94
N GLY A 323 -39.32 15.20 26.95
CA GLY A 323 -40.75 15.54 26.84
C GLY A 323 -41.07 16.98 26.44
N GLY A 324 -40.22 17.65 25.66
CA GLY A 324 -40.45 18.99 25.12
C GLY A 324 -40.67 19.01 23.59
N GLN A 325 -40.78 20.20 23.02
CA GLN A 325 -41.01 20.42 21.59
C GLN A 325 -39.71 20.24 20.80
N GLU A 326 -39.83 19.72 19.59
CA GLU A 326 -38.67 19.40 18.77
C GLU A 326 -38.86 19.79 17.30
N ASN A 327 -37.75 20.15 16.64
CA ASN A 327 -37.72 20.46 15.22
C ASN A 327 -36.47 19.88 14.56
N ARG A 328 -36.60 19.51 13.28
CA ARG A 328 -35.58 18.79 12.50
C ARG A 328 -35.21 19.58 11.25
N MET A 329 -33.93 19.63 10.94
CA MET A 329 -33.40 20.24 9.73
C MET A 329 -32.34 19.34 9.10
N GLN A 330 -32.51 19.03 7.81
CA GLN A 330 -31.50 18.35 7.02
C GLN A 330 -30.47 19.35 6.49
N ILE A 331 -29.20 19.05 6.70
CA ILE A 331 -28.05 19.77 6.14
C ILE A 331 -27.16 18.80 5.37
N THR A 332 -26.37 19.32 4.44
CA THR A 332 -25.45 18.54 3.62
C THR A 332 -24.05 19.16 3.61
N PHE A 333 -23.04 18.31 3.67
CA PHE A 333 -21.65 18.67 3.48
C PHE A 333 -21.16 18.08 2.17
N LEU A 334 -20.74 18.94 1.23
CA LEU A 334 -19.99 18.56 0.04
C LEU A 334 -18.50 18.54 0.39
N VAL A 335 -17.91 17.36 0.40
CA VAL A 335 -16.48 17.15 0.65
C VAL A 335 -15.71 17.40 -0.65
N LYS A 336 -14.81 18.38 -0.61
CA LYS A 336 -13.90 18.71 -1.70
C LYS A 336 -12.63 17.89 -1.61
N ASP A 337 -12.32 17.30 -2.75
CA ASP A 337 -11.07 16.59 -3.05
C ASP A 337 -9.88 17.54 -2.90
N ILE A 338 -8.86 17.11 -2.16
CA ILE A 338 -7.56 17.77 -2.09
C ILE A 338 -6.50 16.82 -2.66
N ASN A 339 -5.40 17.36 -3.18
CA ASN A 339 -4.27 16.51 -3.56
C ASN A 339 -3.46 16.12 -2.31
N ASP A 340 -3.85 15.05 -1.62
CA ASP A 340 -3.09 14.45 -0.52
C ASP A 340 -2.56 13.04 -0.84
N ASN A 341 -2.98 12.41 -1.94
CA ASN A 341 -2.41 11.17 -2.43
C ASN A 341 -1.40 11.43 -3.55
N PRO A 342 -0.10 11.13 -3.35
CA PRO A 342 0.88 11.29 -4.42
C PRO A 342 0.70 10.23 -5.50
N ALA A 343 0.88 10.59 -6.78
CA ALA A 343 0.90 9.61 -7.86
C ALA A 343 1.92 8.49 -7.60
N THR A 344 1.40 7.27 -7.58
CA THR A 344 2.12 6.07 -7.20
C THR A 344 2.17 5.07 -8.35
N CYS A 345 3.14 4.15 -8.29
CA CYS A 345 3.23 3.06 -9.24
C CYS A 345 3.37 1.75 -8.50
N THR A 346 2.71 0.70 -8.99
CA THR A 346 2.89 -0.68 -8.50
C THR A 346 4.34 -1.14 -8.56
N LYS A 347 5.13 -0.55 -9.47
CA LYS A 347 6.56 -0.82 -9.63
C LYS A 347 7.29 0.44 -10.08
N PHE A 348 8.40 0.77 -9.40
CA PHE A 348 9.27 1.92 -9.75
C PHE A 348 10.56 1.51 -10.45
N THR A 349 10.79 0.21 -10.67
CA THR A 349 11.99 -0.29 -11.34
C THR A 349 11.65 -1.36 -12.36
N PHE A 350 12.01 -1.12 -13.61
CA PHE A 350 11.77 -2.02 -14.72
C PHE A 350 13.10 -2.53 -15.24
N SER A 351 13.13 -3.80 -15.64
CA SER A 351 14.24 -4.37 -16.40
C SER A 351 13.63 -5.03 -17.61
N ILE A 352 14.01 -4.56 -18.80
CA ILE A 352 13.51 -5.05 -20.07
C ILE A 352 14.68 -5.53 -20.91
N MET A 353 14.55 -6.73 -21.48
CA MET A 353 15.47 -7.26 -22.48
C MET A 353 14.91 -6.91 -23.86
N VAL A 354 15.71 -6.26 -24.70
CA VAL A 354 15.29 -5.80 -26.02
C VAL A 354 16.27 -6.34 -27.08
N PRO A 355 15.81 -7.12 -28.07
CA PRO A 355 16.65 -7.54 -29.19
C PRO A 355 17.29 -6.35 -29.90
N GLU A 356 18.55 -6.46 -30.28
CA GLU A 356 19.29 -5.36 -30.91
C GLU A 356 18.70 -4.89 -32.25
N ASN A 357 18.10 -5.82 -33.00
CA ASN A 357 17.45 -5.58 -34.28
C ASN A 357 16.02 -5.00 -34.15
N THR A 358 15.61 -4.63 -32.93
CA THR A 358 14.29 -4.05 -32.67
C THR A 358 14.09 -2.78 -33.51
N ALA A 359 13.00 -2.74 -34.27
CA ALA A 359 12.69 -1.61 -35.11
C ALA A 359 12.52 -0.31 -34.30
N LYS A 360 12.97 0.80 -34.87
CA LYS A 360 12.71 2.13 -34.32
C LYS A 360 11.20 2.39 -34.25
N ARG A 361 10.79 3.16 -33.25
CA ARG A 361 9.40 3.45 -32.84
C ARG A 361 8.63 2.28 -32.22
N THR A 362 9.31 1.20 -31.85
CA THR A 362 8.69 0.14 -31.06
C THR A 362 8.40 0.65 -29.64
N LEU A 363 7.18 0.41 -29.15
CA LEU A 363 6.77 0.66 -27.76
C LEU A 363 7.39 -0.39 -26.85
N LEU A 364 8.22 0.04 -25.90
CA LEU A 364 8.91 -0.82 -24.95
C LEU A 364 8.15 -0.97 -23.63
N LEU A 365 7.54 0.12 -23.15
CA LEU A 365 6.84 0.14 -21.87
C LEU A 365 5.76 1.23 -21.86
N ASP A 366 4.61 0.94 -21.26
CA ASP A 366 3.55 1.91 -20.99
C ASP A 366 3.38 2.10 -19.47
N LEU A 367 3.86 3.23 -18.95
CA LEU A 367 3.83 3.52 -17.52
C LEU A 367 2.41 3.79 -16.99
N ASN A 368 1.43 4.14 -17.83
CA ASN A 368 0.05 4.35 -17.39
C ASN A 368 -0.62 3.05 -16.95
N SER A 369 -0.10 1.89 -17.38
CA SER A 369 -0.64 0.58 -16.98
C SER A 369 -0.26 0.19 -15.55
N VAL A 370 0.69 0.90 -14.94
CA VAL A 370 1.31 0.54 -13.65
C VAL A 370 1.32 1.69 -12.65
N CYS A 371 1.09 2.92 -13.10
CA CYS A 371 1.00 4.12 -12.28
C CYS A 371 -0.44 4.61 -12.22
N PHE A 372 -0.85 5.09 -11.05
CA PHE A 372 -2.17 5.61 -10.77
C PHE A 372 -2.07 6.65 -9.65
N ASP A 373 -3.10 7.48 -9.55
CA ASP A 373 -3.30 8.39 -8.45
C ASP A 373 -4.60 7.99 -7.75
N ASP A 374 -4.60 7.99 -6.43
CA ASP A 374 -5.74 7.54 -5.63
C ASP A 374 -6.74 8.65 -5.34
N ASP A 375 -6.37 9.91 -5.58
CA ASP A 375 -7.27 11.06 -5.51
C ASP A 375 -8.51 10.84 -6.40
N SER A 376 -9.65 11.40 -6.01
CA SER A 376 -10.93 11.07 -6.60
C SER A 376 -11.31 11.92 -7.80
N GLU A 377 -10.86 13.18 -7.86
CA GLU A 377 -11.32 14.14 -8.85
C GLU A 377 -10.14 14.77 -9.63
N ALA A 378 -10.39 15.16 -10.88
CA ALA A 378 -9.43 15.97 -11.62
C ALA A 378 -9.50 17.43 -11.13
N PRO A 379 -8.37 18.13 -10.97
CA PRO A 379 -7.03 17.79 -11.46
C PRO A 379 -6.14 16.99 -10.49
N ASN A 380 -6.60 16.66 -9.28
CA ASN A 380 -5.77 16.03 -8.24
C ASN A 380 -5.37 14.60 -8.64
N SER A 381 -6.35 13.80 -9.09
CA SER A 381 -6.16 12.46 -9.68
C SER A 381 -5.36 12.38 -10.99
N GLN A 382 -4.85 13.51 -11.49
CA GLN A 382 -4.09 13.56 -12.73
C GLN A 382 -2.60 13.71 -12.46
N PHE A 383 -1.82 12.90 -13.16
CA PHE A 383 -0.36 12.96 -13.13
C PHE A 383 0.22 13.02 -14.54
N ASN A 384 1.46 13.45 -14.64
CA ASN A 384 2.25 13.47 -15.85
C ASN A 384 3.61 12.80 -15.63
N PHE A 385 4.27 12.49 -16.74
CA PHE A 385 5.63 11.96 -16.72
C PHE A 385 6.61 13.02 -17.21
N THR A 386 7.71 13.22 -16.50
CA THR A 386 8.78 14.09 -16.96
C THR A 386 9.51 13.49 -18.15
N THR A 387 10.20 14.31 -18.93
CA THR A 387 11.04 13.81 -20.02
C THR A 387 12.07 12.78 -19.52
N PRO A 388 12.32 11.70 -20.28
CA PRO A 388 13.33 10.71 -19.92
C PRO A 388 14.70 11.37 -19.78
N SER A 389 15.30 11.20 -18.61
CA SER A 389 16.63 11.73 -18.28
C SER A 389 17.50 10.58 -17.79
N ALA A 390 18.67 10.30 -18.38
CA ALA A 390 19.68 9.44 -17.76
C ALA A 390 20.98 9.31 -18.56
N VAL A 391 22.00 8.82 -17.85
CA VAL A 391 23.30 8.38 -18.35
C VAL A 391 23.14 7.18 -19.29
N GLY A 392 23.64 7.29 -20.52
CA GLY A 392 23.60 6.21 -21.52
C GLY A 392 22.42 6.27 -22.50
N SER A 393 21.40 7.11 -22.23
CA SER A 393 20.19 7.24 -23.05
C SER A 393 20.33 8.17 -24.27
N HIS A 394 21.56 8.56 -24.67
CA HIS A 394 21.94 9.53 -25.73
C HIS A 394 21.00 9.56 -26.97
N GLY A 395 19.80 10.12 -26.84
CA GLY A 395 18.78 10.08 -27.89
C GLY A 395 18.33 8.68 -28.32
N ARG A 396 18.40 7.65 -27.45
CA ARG A 396 17.96 6.29 -27.79
C ARG A 396 16.51 5.98 -27.40
N PHE A 397 16.01 6.63 -26.36
CA PHE A 397 14.66 6.41 -25.82
C PHE A 397 13.95 7.74 -25.67
N LEU A 398 12.66 7.80 -26.02
CA LEU A 398 11.82 8.97 -25.74
C LEU A 398 10.41 8.56 -25.33
N GLN A 399 9.63 9.54 -24.89
CA GLN A 399 8.19 9.40 -24.70
C GLN A 399 7.44 9.90 -25.94
N ASP A 400 6.61 9.05 -26.53
CA ASP A 400 5.82 9.39 -27.72
C ASP A 400 4.32 9.15 -27.50
N PRO A 401 3.49 10.21 -27.37
CA PRO A 401 3.86 11.63 -27.31
C PRO A 401 4.61 12.03 -26.03
N ALA A 402 5.22 13.22 -26.00
CA ALA A 402 5.95 13.70 -24.82
C ALA A 402 5.04 13.82 -23.59
N GLY A 403 5.49 13.31 -22.44
CA GLY A 403 4.74 13.31 -21.18
C GLY A 403 3.70 12.20 -21.05
N SER A 404 3.54 11.36 -22.08
CA SER A 404 2.54 10.28 -22.10
C SER A 404 2.88 9.06 -21.25
N GLY A 405 4.11 8.90 -20.77
CA GLY A 405 4.55 7.67 -20.09
C GLY A 405 4.78 6.46 -21.00
N LYS A 406 4.59 6.60 -22.32
CA LYS A 406 4.86 5.54 -23.32
C LYS A 406 6.30 5.62 -23.82
N ILE A 407 7.12 4.65 -23.44
CA ILE A 407 8.56 4.65 -23.75
C ILE A 407 8.78 3.93 -25.06
N VAL A 408 9.33 4.64 -26.04
CA VAL A 408 9.62 4.10 -27.38
C VAL A 408 11.12 4.14 -27.68
N LEU A 409 11.57 3.17 -28.48
CA LEU A 409 12.92 3.13 -29.02
C LEU A 409 13.05 4.09 -30.21
N ILE A 410 14.09 4.92 -30.25
CA ILE A 410 14.37 5.83 -31.38
C ILE A 410 15.79 5.76 -31.94
N GLY A 411 16.76 5.36 -31.13
CA GLY A 411 18.12 5.06 -31.60
C GLY A 411 18.30 3.59 -31.95
N ASP A 412 19.45 3.25 -32.52
CA ASP A 412 19.87 1.85 -32.68
C ASP A 412 20.28 1.23 -31.34
N LEU A 413 20.10 -0.08 -31.23
CA LEU A 413 20.56 -0.90 -30.10
C LEU A 413 21.59 -1.95 -30.53
N ASP A 414 22.08 -1.88 -31.77
CA ASP A 414 23.14 -2.71 -32.36
C ASP A 414 24.23 -3.01 -31.32
N TYR A 415 24.37 -4.28 -30.98
CA TYR A 415 25.14 -4.79 -29.87
C TYR A 415 26.65 -4.72 -30.17
N GLU A 416 27.02 -4.86 -31.44
CA GLU A 416 28.39 -4.78 -31.97
C GLU A 416 28.86 -3.33 -32.17
N ASN A 417 27.95 -2.36 -32.20
CA ASN A 417 28.29 -0.95 -32.36
C ASN A 417 29.22 -0.45 -31.22
N PRO A 418 30.39 0.14 -31.53
CA PRO A 418 31.34 0.64 -30.52
C PRO A 418 30.75 1.64 -29.53
N SER A 419 29.77 2.44 -29.95
CA SER A 419 29.10 3.44 -29.09
C SER A 419 28.19 2.78 -28.04
N ASN A 420 27.69 1.59 -28.34
CA ASN A 420 26.78 0.81 -27.51
C ASN A 420 27.60 -0.08 -26.54
N LEU A 421 28.71 -0.64 -27.04
CA LEU A 421 29.72 -1.32 -26.22
C LEU A 421 30.34 -0.44 -25.13
N ALA A 422 30.58 0.85 -25.41
CA ALA A 422 31.06 1.80 -24.40
C ALA A 422 30.08 1.97 -23.21
N ALA A 423 28.78 1.78 -23.47
CA ALA A 423 27.73 1.73 -22.45
C ALA A 423 27.46 0.31 -21.93
N SER A 424 28.30 -0.67 -22.28
CA SER A 424 28.15 -2.09 -21.97
C SER A 424 26.82 -2.70 -22.45
N ASN A 425 26.18 -2.15 -23.50
CA ASN A 425 24.85 -2.56 -23.97
C ASN A 425 23.76 -2.55 -22.88
N LYS A 426 23.95 -1.67 -21.88
CA LYS A 426 23.02 -1.47 -20.76
C LYS A 426 22.68 0.01 -20.65
N TYR A 427 21.39 0.30 -20.68
CA TYR A 427 20.89 1.66 -20.61
C TYR A 427 20.00 1.82 -19.39
N MET A 428 20.25 2.86 -18.62
CA MET A 428 19.33 3.29 -17.57
C MET A 428 18.55 4.48 -18.10
N VAL A 429 17.25 4.50 -17.89
CA VAL A 429 16.36 5.62 -18.18
C VAL A 429 15.67 6.01 -16.88
N ARG A 430 15.78 7.26 -16.46
CA ARG A 430 15.08 7.80 -15.28
C ARG A 430 13.98 8.74 -15.71
N ILE A 431 12.77 8.48 -15.24
CA ILE A 431 11.56 9.27 -15.48
C ILE A 431 10.98 9.61 -14.13
N GLN A 432 10.34 10.77 -13.99
CA GLN A 432 9.58 11.10 -12.80
C GLN A 432 8.10 11.05 -13.12
N VAL A 433 7.32 10.40 -12.27
CA VAL A 433 5.87 10.59 -12.22
C VAL A 433 5.59 11.75 -11.25
N GLN A 434 4.73 12.67 -11.67
CA GLN A 434 4.45 13.89 -10.93
C GLN A 434 2.98 14.30 -11.06
N ASP A 435 2.37 14.74 -9.97
CA ASP A 435 0.98 15.21 -10.00
C ASP A 435 0.85 16.54 -10.74
N VAL A 436 -0.32 16.75 -11.31
CA VAL A 436 -0.69 17.98 -12.02
C VAL A 436 -1.14 19.06 -11.05
N ALA A 437 -1.76 18.71 -9.92
CA ALA A 437 -2.22 19.65 -8.90
C ALA A 437 -1.14 19.95 -7.84
N HIS A 438 -1.30 21.06 -7.12
CA HIS A 438 -0.42 21.40 -5.98
C HIS A 438 -0.93 20.72 -4.70
N PRO A 439 -0.05 20.18 -3.83
CA PRO A 439 1.40 20.08 -3.96
C PRO A 439 1.85 19.06 -5.02
N TYR A 440 2.84 19.43 -5.84
CA TYR A 440 3.29 18.57 -6.93
C TYR A 440 4.19 17.43 -6.41
N TYR A 441 3.62 16.33 -5.91
CA TYR A 441 4.41 15.19 -5.46
C TYR A 441 5.17 14.56 -6.64
N LYS A 442 6.35 13.99 -6.38
CA LYS A 442 7.22 13.44 -7.42
C LYS A 442 7.90 12.16 -6.98
N ASN A 443 7.82 11.14 -7.82
CA ASN A 443 8.50 9.85 -7.61
C ASN A 443 9.37 9.48 -8.82
N ASN A 444 10.53 8.85 -8.56
CA ASN A 444 11.45 8.43 -9.63
C ASN A 444 11.17 6.99 -10.06
N ILE A 445 11.09 6.79 -11.37
CA ILE A 445 10.99 5.49 -12.04
C ILE A 445 12.29 5.22 -12.78
N TYR A 446 12.87 4.04 -12.56
CA TYR A 446 14.09 3.57 -13.20
C TYR A 446 13.80 2.44 -14.17
N ILE A 447 14.23 2.57 -15.41
CA ILE A 447 14.05 1.56 -16.45
C ILE A 447 15.44 1.14 -16.92
N TYR A 448 15.80 -0.11 -16.67
CA TYR A 448 17.02 -0.74 -17.15
C TYR A 448 16.70 -1.49 -18.45
N VAL A 449 17.18 -0.95 -19.57
CA VAL A 449 17.10 -1.58 -20.88
C VAL A 449 18.40 -2.35 -21.11
N LEU A 450 18.28 -3.65 -21.26
CA LEU A 450 19.38 -4.56 -21.55
C LEU A 450 19.22 -5.02 -22.99
N THR A 451 20.23 -4.81 -23.84
CA THR A 451 20.16 -5.34 -25.21
C THR A 451 20.36 -6.86 -25.18
N ASN A 452 19.50 -7.60 -25.88
CA ASN A 452 19.70 -9.01 -26.19
C ASN A 452 20.44 -9.11 -27.53
N PRO A 453 21.63 -9.74 -27.57
CA PRO A 453 22.34 -9.98 -28.82
C PRO A 453 21.59 -10.99 -29.69
N GLU A 454 21.65 -10.80 -31.00
CA GLU A 454 21.06 -11.64 -32.04
C GLU A 454 22.16 -12.00 -33.05
N ASN A 455 22.10 -13.21 -33.62
CA ASN A 455 23.05 -13.61 -34.66
C ASN A 455 22.70 -12.93 -35.99
N GLU A 456 23.48 -11.91 -36.37
CA GLU A 456 23.30 -11.17 -37.63
C GLU A 456 24.49 -11.26 -38.57
N PHE A 457 25.67 -11.68 -38.08
CA PHE A 457 26.87 -11.87 -38.87
C PHE A 457 27.18 -13.36 -39.11
N PRO A 458 27.32 -13.81 -40.37
CA PRO A 458 27.60 -15.21 -40.64
C PRO A 458 29.03 -15.61 -40.24
N LEU A 459 29.19 -16.82 -39.71
CA LEU A 459 30.50 -17.46 -39.54
C LEU A 459 31.22 -17.62 -40.89
N ILE A 460 32.40 -17.00 -41.05
CA ILE A 460 33.19 -17.01 -42.28
C ILE A 460 34.64 -17.48 -42.07
N PHE A 461 35.20 -18.20 -43.04
CA PHE A 461 36.64 -18.48 -43.10
C PHE A 461 37.40 -17.27 -43.67
N ASP A 462 38.65 -17.06 -43.23
CA ASP A 462 39.49 -15.95 -43.70
C ASP A 462 39.95 -16.11 -45.16
N GLN A 463 39.81 -17.31 -45.73
CA GLN A 463 40.12 -17.64 -47.12
C GLN A 463 39.01 -18.53 -47.73
N PRO A 464 38.75 -18.40 -49.05
CA PRO A 464 37.74 -19.22 -49.74
C PRO A 464 38.18 -20.70 -49.93
N SER A 465 39.49 -20.97 -49.88
CA SER A 465 40.09 -22.30 -49.91
C SER A 465 41.53 -22.24 -49.42
N TYR A 466 42.07 -23.36 -48.92
CA TYR A 466 43.48 -23.44 -48.50
C TYR A 466 44.24 -24.49 -49.29
N VAL A 467 45.52 -24.23 -49.53
CA VAL A 467 46.43 -25.18 -50.18
C VAL A 467 47.68 -25.34 -49.33
N PHE A 468 47.99 -26.56 -48.94
CA PHE A 468 49.19 -26.90 -48.17
C PHE A 468 50.04 -27.94 -48.91
N ASN A 469 51.36 -27.81 -48.82
CA ASN A 469 52.30 -28.76 -49.41
C ASN A 469 53.02 -29.54 -48.29
N VAL A 470 52.97 -30.87 -48.35
CA VAL A 470 53.52 -31.77 -47.33
C VAL A 470 54.45 -32.77 -47.99
N SER A 471 55.69 -32.86 -47.53
CA SER A 471 56.62 -33.87 -48.05
C SER A 471 56.36 -35.25 -47.45
N GLU A 472 56.43 -36.31 -48.25
CA GLU A 472 56.11 -37.68 -47.82
C GLU A 472 57.05 -38.29 -46.79
N ILE A 473 58.28 -37.79 -46.73
CA ILE A 473 59.27 -38.18 -45.71
C ILE A 473 58.99 -37.56 -44.33
N ARG A 474 57.95 -36.71 -44.18
CA ARG A 474 57.60 -36.13 -42.88
C ARG A 474 56.99 -37.18 -41.95
N PRO A 475 57.43 -37.26 -40.69
CA PRO A 475 56.88 -38.22 -39.74
C PRO A 475 55.45 -37.87 -39.34
N ALA A 476 54.71 -38.87 -38.88
CA ALA A 476 53.44 -38.69 -38.19
C ALA A 476 53.59 -37.71 -37.00
N GLY A 477 52.55 -36.91 -36.75
CA GLY A 477 52.51 -35.84 -35.75
C GLY A 477 52.92 -34.45 -36.28
N THR A 478 53.49 -34.37 -37.48
CA THR A 478 53.94 -33.08 -38.05
C THR A 478 52.77 -32.16 -38.37
N GLN A 479 52.84 -30.92 -37.87
CA GLN A 479 51.92 -29.83 -38.24
C GLN A 479 52.30 -29.22 -39.58
N PHE A 480 51.31 -28.95 -40.45
CA PHE A 480 51.58 -28.44 -41.79
C PHE A 480 50.72 -27.25 -42.23
N GLY A 481 49.68 -26.89 -41.48
CA GLY A 481 48.81 -25.78 -41.84
C GLY A 481 47.87 -25.39 -40.71
N ARG A 482 47.14 -24.30 -40.90
CA ARG A 482 46.08 -23.81 -40.00
C ARG A 482 45.00 -23.14 -40.83
N VAL A 483 43.74 -23.39 -40.49
CA VAL A 483 42.59 -22.64 -40.99
C VAL A 483 42.03 -21.74 -39.90
N GLN A 484 41.38 -20.64 -40.29
CA GLN A 484 40.80 -19.69 -39.36
C GLN A 484 39.41 -19.27 -39.84
N ALA A 485 38.43 -19.44 -38.97
CA ALA A 485 37.11 -18.86 -39.11
C ALA A 485 36.91 -17.75 -38.07
N THR A 486 36.06 -16.79 -38.40
CA THR A 486 35.71 -15.65 -37.55
C THR A 486 34.22 -15.38 -37.65
N ASP A 487 33.67 -14.94 -36.54
CA ASP A 487 32.31 -14.45 -36.39
C ASP A 487 32.38 -13.04 -35.80
N GLN A 488 31.55 -12.13 -36.29
CA GLN A 488 31.53 -10.74 -35.83
C GLN A 488 30.51 -10.49 -34.72
N ASP A 489 29.58 -11.43 -34.48
CA ASP A 489 28.61 -11.34 -33.40
C ASP A 489 29.29 -11.29 -32.03
N LEU A 490 28.72 -10.50 -31.12
CA LEU A 490 29.12 -10.42 -29.72
C LEU A 490 27.98 -10.90 -28.79
N PRO A 491 28.31 -11.54 -27.65
CA PRO A 491 29.65 -11.91 -27.20
C PRO A 491 30.27 -13.01 -28.08
N GLN A 492 31.59 -12.98 -28.24
CA GLN A 492 32.29 -13.95 -29.08
C GLN A 492 32.02 -15.39 -28.67
N SER A 493 31.44 -16.16 -29.58
CA SER A 493 31.21 -17.59 -29.43
C SER A 493 32.47 -18.42 -29.71
N SER A 494 32.62 -19.56 -29.02
CA SER A 494 33.77 -20.45 -29.23
C SER A 494 33.63 -21.22 -30.54
N ILE A 495 34.54 -21.01 -31.48
CA ILE A 495 34.55 -21.71 -32.77
C ILE A 495 35.24 -23.08 -32.63
N VAL A 496 34.55 -24.12 -33.09
CA VAL A 496 35.02 -25.51 -33.11
C VAL A 496 35.26 -25.97 -34.55
N TYR A 497 36.45 -26.50 -34.82
CA TYR A 497 36.85 -27.01 -36.13
C TYR A 497 36.78 -28.54 -36.20
N SER A 498 36.36 -29.07 -37.35
CA SER A 498 36.32 -30.51 -37.62
C SER A 498 36.57 -30.81 -39.10
N ILE A 499 37.06 -32.01 -39.42
CA ILE A 499 37.16 -32.48 -40.80
C ILE A 499 35.86 -33.23 -41.10
N SER A 500 35.01 -32.66 -41.95
CA SER A 500 33.69 -33.22 -42.29
C SER A 500 33.75 -34.23 -43.44
N ALA A 501 34.73 -34.11 -44.35
CA ALA A 501 34.95 -35.07 -45.43
C ALA A 501 36.40 -35.03 -45.95
N GLY A 502 36.78 -36.03 -46.75
CA GLY A 502 37.98 -35.96 -47.59
C GLY A 502 39.31 -36.41 -46.96
N GLY A 503 39.31 -36.84 -45.70
CA GLY A 503 40.49 -37.36 -44.98
C GLY A 503 40.64 -38.89 -44.96
N ALA A 504 39.76 -39.62 -45.66
CA ALA A 504 39.74 -41.08 -45.68
C ALA A 504 39.58 -41.62 -47.10
N GLY A 505 40.59 -42.30 -47.61
CA GLY A 505 40.44 -43.21 -48.75
C GLY A 505 39.86 -44.55 -48.29
N LEU A 506 39.45 -45.42 -49.23
CA LEU A 506 38.89 -46.76 -48.98
C LEU A 506 39.73 -47.69 -48.07
N GLN A 507 40.94 -47.28 -47.65
CA GLN A 507 41.86 -48.08 -46.84
C GLN A 507 42.30 -47.46 -45.49
N TYR A 508 42.07 -46.16 -45.21
CA TYR A 508 42.54 -45.53 -43.95
C TYR A 508 41.62 -44.39 -43.52
N THR A 509 41.03 -44.46 -42.33
CA THR A 509 40.01 -43.48 -41.86
C THR A 509 40.53 -42.24 -41.16
N ASN A 510 41.83 -42.13 -40.82
CA ASN A 510 42.34 -41.03 -39.97
C ASN A 510 43.77 -40.59 -40.38
N MET A 511 43.99 -40.13 -41.61
CA MET A 511 45.33 -39.68 -42.04
C MET A 511 45.67 -38.24 -41.60
N PHE A 512 44.64 -37.40 -41.45
CA PHE A 512 44.75 -36.01 -41.03
C PHE A 512 43.94 -35.76 -39.78
N TRP A 513 44.45 -34.89 -38.91
CA TRP A 513 43.76 -34.44 -37.72
C TRP A 513 43.75 -32.91 -37.69
N ILE A 514 42.65 -32.33 -37.24
CA ILE A 514 42.53 -30.90 -36.97
C ILE A 514 42.37 -30.67 -35.48
N ASN A 515 43.07 -29.67 -34.96
CA ASN A 515 42.83 -29.19 -33.60
C ASN A 515 41.46 -28.48 -33.56
N PRO A 516 40.50 -28.97 -32.75
CA PRO A 516 39.15 -28.41 -32.72
C PRO A 516 39.10 -26.98 -32.20
N GLN A 517 40.11 -26.49 -31.47
CA GLN A 517 40.12 -25.13 -30.93
C GLN A 517 40.96 -24.16 -31.76
N THR A 518 42.11 -24.62 -32.28
CA THR A 518 43.06 -23.74 -32.98
C THR A 518 42.93 -23.78 -34.50
N GLY A 519 42.27 -24.79 -35.08
CA GLY A 519 42.19 -24.99 -36.53
C GLY A 519 43.50 -25.50 -37.16
N GLU A 520 44.48 -25.92 -36.35
CA GLU A 520 45.76 -26.45 -36.82
C GLU A 520 45.64 -27.88 -37.36
N LEU A 521 46.21 -28.11 -38.54
CA LEU A 521 46.21 -29.40 -39.21
C LEU A 521 47.52 -30.16 -38.97
N LYS A 522 47.38 -31.43 -38.60
CA LYS A 522 48.50 -32.35 -38.35
C LYS A 522 48.34 -33.64 -39.12
N LEU A 523 49.49 -34.24 -39.42
CA LEU A 523 49.57 -35.56 -40.00
C LEU A 523 49.43 -36.63 -38.89
N VAL A 524 48.61 -37.65 -39.10
CA VAL A 524 48.43 -38.77 -38.14
C VAL A 524 49.20 -40.01 -38.58
N THR A 525 49.33 -40.24 -39.89
CA THR A 525 50.04 -41.38 -40.48
C THR A 525 50.99 -40.90 -41.57
N LYS A 526 52.09 -41.64 -41.87
CA LYS A 526 52.96 -41.31 -43.00
C LYS A 526 52.12 -41.25 -44.29
N VAL A 527 52.40 -40.27 -45.14
CA VAL A 527 51.82 -40.12 -46.49
C VAL A 527 52.79 -40.67 -47.52
N ASP A 528 52.27 -41.06 -48.67
CA ASP A 528 53.00 -41.78 -49.72
C ASP A 528 52.54 -41.23 -51.08
N TYR A 529 53.46 -40.60 -51.82
CA TYR A 529 53.18 -39.90 -53.06
C TYR A 529 52.73 -40.88 -54.16
N GLU A 530 53.40 -42.02 -54.28
CA GLU A 530 53.16 -43.07 -55.28
C GLU A 530 51.76 -43.67 -55.15
N THR A 531 51.18 -43.66 -53.95
CA THR A 531 49.82 -44.11 -53.69
C THR A 531 48.80 -42.99 -53.89
N THR A 532 49.00 -41.81 -53.31
CA THR A 532 48.04 -40.70 -53.41
C THR A 532 48.74 -39.33 -53.32
N PRO A 533 48.90 -38.63 -54.46
CA PRO A 533 49.68 -37.39 -54.52
C PRO A 533 48.90 -36.16 -54.02
N THR A 534 47.58 -36.23 -53.88
CA THR A 534 46.76 -35.09 -53.47
C THR A 534 45.55 -35.52 -52.66
N TYR A 535 45.32 -34.85 -51.54
CA TYR A 535 44.15 -35.02 -50.69
C TYR A 535 43.30 -33.76 -50.69
N THR A 536 41.98 -33.90 -50.79
CA THR A 536 41.04 -32.78 -50.70
C THR A 536 40.19 -32.97 -49.45
N LEU A 537 40.48 -32.19 -48.41
CA LEU A 537 39.74 -32.19 -47.15
C LEU A 537 38.61 -31.16 -47.21
N ARG A 538 37.47 -31.49 -46.62
CA ARG A 538 36.42 -30.53 -46.29
C ARG A 538 36.46 -30.27 -44.79
N ILE A 539 36.75 -29.03 -44.41
CA ILE A 539 36.83 -28.61 -43.02
C ILE A 539 35.58 -27.81 -42.68
N GLN A 540 34.95 -28.12 -41.56
CA GLN A 540 33.78 -27.42 -41.05
C GLN A 540 34.15 -26.69 -39.76
N ALA A 541 33.75 -25.42 -39.68
CA ALA A 541 33.77 -24.63 -38.45
C ALA A 541 32.33 -24.41 -37.96
N THR A 542 32.14 -24.39 -36.65
CA THR A 542 30.85 -24.07 -36.01
C THR A 542 31.04 -23.34 -34.70
N ASN A 543 30.17 -22.39 -34.40
CA ASN A 543 30.11 -21.65 -33.13
C ASN A 543 28.89 -22.09 -32.26
N ASN A 544 28.26 -23.23 -32.59
CA ASN A 544 26.97 -23.76 -32.11
C ASN A 544 25.69 -23.11 -32.67
N GLU A 545 25.80 -21.94 -33.29
CA GLU A 545 24.66 -21.23 -33.92
C GLU A 545 24.70 -21.40 -35.44
N ASP A 546 25.88 -21.16 -36.01
CA ASP A 546 26.19 -21.28 -37.42
C ASP A 546 27.20 -22.38 -37.74
N THR A 547 27.20 -22.77 -39.00
CA THR A 547 28.18 -23.69 -39.57
C THR A 547 28.66 -23.20 -40.92
N ASN A 548 29.97 -23.24 -41.15
CA ASN A 548 30.57 -22.95 -42.45
C ASN A 548 31.55 -24.05 -42.83
N SER A 549 31.77 -24.27 -44.13
CA SER A 549 32.71 -25.28 -44.63
C SER A 549 33.65 -24.71 -45.69
N VAL A 550 34.92 -25.07 -45.59
CA VAL A 550 35.98 -24.70 -46.54
C VAL A 550 36.70 -25.93 -47.07
N THR A 551 37.18 -25.82 -48.31
CA THR A 551 37.98 -26.88 -48.95
C THR A 551 39.47 -26.63 -48.69
N VAL A 552 40.18 -27.68 -48.28
CA VAL A 552 41.63 -27.68 -48.08
C VAL A 552 42.28 -28.75 -48.94
N THR A 553 43.14 -28.32 -49.86
CA THR A 553 43.91 -29.22 -50.72
C THR A 553 45.30 -29.43 -50.12
N VAL A 554 45.66 -30.68 -49.86
CA VAL A 554 46.97 -31.09 -49.37
C VAL A 554 47.71 -31.79 -50.50
N ASN A 555 48.73 -31.13 -51.04
CA ASN A 555 49.59 -31.71 -52.07
C ASN A 555 50.75 -32.44 -51.40
N ILE A 556 50.92 -33.72 -51.73
CA ILE A 556 52.08 -34.49 -51.30
C ILE A 556 53.23 -34.19 -52.25
N LEU A 557 54.39 -33.82 -51.68
CA LEU A 557 55.60 -33.55 -52.43
C LEU A 557 56.45 -34.82 -52.51
N GLU A 558 56.62 -35.31 -53.74
CA GLU A 558 57.48 -36.43 -54.12
C GLU A 558 58.93 -36.24 -53.64
N LYS A 559 59.49 -37.34 -53.13
CA LYS A 559 60.87 -37.53 -52.68
C LYS A 559 61.32 -38.92 -53.10
N ASN A 560 62.62 -39.04 -53.33
CA ASN A 560 63.21 -40.29 -53.81
C ASN A 560 63.47 -41.25 -52.63
N ASP A 561 62.44 -41.91 -52.10
CA ASP A 561 62.50 -42.86 -50.98
C ASP A 561 62.29 -44.33 -51.36
N GLU A 562 62.15 -44.64 -52.65
CA GLU A 562 62.13 -46.00 -53.19
C GLU A 562 63.49 -46.38 -53.77
N LYS A 563 63.81 -47.68 -53.77
CA LYS A 563 65.14 -48.18 -54.19
C LYS A 563 65.12 -48.86 -55.55
N PRO A 564 66.23 -48.80 -56.31
CA PRO A 564 66.31 -49.49 -57.60
C PRO A 564 66.19 -51.01 -57.46
N VAL A 565 65.28 -51.63 -58.20
CA VAL A 565 65.06 -53.09 -58.21
C VAL A 565 65.43 -53.68 -59.56
N CYS A 566 66.26 -54.73 -59.58
CA CYS A 566 66.66 -55.44 -60.80
C CYS A 566 66.15 -56.88 -60.80
N ILE A 567 65.71 -57.37 -61.97
CA ILE A 567 65.11 -58.70 -62.11
C ILE A 567 65.77 -59.47 -63.28
N PRO A 568 66.29 -60.69 -63.04
CA PRO A 568 66.46 -61.36 -61.75
C PRO A 568 67.54 -60.70 -60.85
N ASN A 569 67.45 -60.93 -59.54
CA ASN A 569 68.38 -60.37 -58.54
C ASN A 569 69.66 -61.21 -58.33
N SER A 570 69.80 -62.33 -59.04
CA SER A 570 71.00 -63.17 -59.03
C SER A 570 71.24 -63.88 -60.36
N TYR A 571 72.50 -64.01 -60.77
CA TYR A 571 72.89 -64.70 -61.99
C TYR A 571 74.09 -65.64 -61.79
N PHE A 572 74.19 -66.68 -62.61
CA PHE A 572 75.33 -67.58 -62.71
C PHE A 572 75.85 -67.61 -64.15
N LEU A 573 77.16 -67.46 -64.33
CA LEU A 573 77.83 -67.38 -65.64
C LEU A 573 79.06 -68.30 -65.63
N ALA A 574 79.34 -68.96 -66.76
CA ALA A 574 80.53 -69.80 -66.93
C ALA A 574 81.31 -69.37 -68.18
N ILE A 575 82.55 -68.93 -68.04
CA ILE A 575 83.34 -68.34 -69.13
C ILE A 575 84.66 -69.08 -69.34
N PRO A 576 85.15 -69.18 -70.58
CA PRO A 576 86.45 -69.79 -70.81
C PRO A 576 87.59 -68.81 -70.46
N VAL A 577 88.74 -69.34 -70.05
CA VAL A 577 89.89 -68.55 -69.63
C VAL A 577 90.54 -67.72 -70.75
N ASP A 578 90.35 -68.12 -72.01
CA ASP A 578 90.88 -67.45 -73.21
C ASP A 578 89.94 -66.37 -73.78
N LEU A 579 88.91 -65.98 -73.02
CA LEU A 579 87.96 -64.94 -73.42
C LEU A 579 88.68 -63.60 -73.66
N LYS A 580 88.40 -62.96 -74.79
CA LYS A 580 89.03 -61.68 -75.17
C LYS A 580 88.55 -60.53 -74.29
N VAL A 581 89.47 -59.65 -73.90
CA VAL A 581 89.16 -58.39 -73.21
C VAL A 581 88.21 -57.54 -74.06
N GLY A 582 87.23 -56.91 -73.41
CA GLY A 582 86.19 -56.09 -74.03
C GLY A 582 84.96 -56.85 -74.52
N THR A 583 84.92 -58.18 -74.37
CA THR A 583 83.74 -58.98 -74.75
C THR A 583 82.64 -58.88 -73.70
N ASN A 584 81.38 -58.79 -74.16
CA ASN A 584 80.22 -58.96 -73.29
C ASN A 584 80.06 -60.44 -72.96
N ILE A 585 80.15 -60.76 -71.67
CA ILE A 585 80.12 -62.14 -71.18
C ILE A 585 78.76 -62.76 -71.51
N GLN A 586 78.74 -63.73 -72.42
CA GLN A 586 77.54 -64.48 -72.82
C GLN A 586 76.32 -63.59 -73.17
N ASN A 587 76.53 -62.41 -73.76
CA ASN A 587 75.46 -61.42 -74.01
C ASN A 587 74.67 -61.01 -72.74
N PHE A 588 75.34 -60.98 -71.58
CA PHE A 588 74.72 -60.62 -70.31
C PHE A 588 74.05 -59.23 -70.37
N LYS A 589 72.87 -59.15 -69.76
CA LYS A 589 72.08 -57.93 -69.64
C LYS A 589 71.45 -57.87 -68.25
N LEU A 590 71.79 -56.84 -67.48
CA LEU A 590 71.13 -56.50 -66.23
C LEU A 590 70.14 -55.37 -66.50
N VAL A 591 68.88 -55.54 -66.06
CA VAL A 591 67.81 -54.54 -66.21
C VAL A 591 67.24 -54.20 -64.84
N CYS A 592 67.18 -52.91 -64.53
CA CYS A 592 66.68 -52.38 -63.27
C CYS A 592 65.52 -51.39 -63.50
N THR A 593 64.70 -51.18 -62.49
CA THR A 593 63.55 -50.26 -62.47
C THR A 593 63.41 -49.63 -61.10
N ASP A 594 62.94 -48.38 -61.05
CA ASP A 594 62.61 -47.63 -59.84
C ASP A 594 61.28 -46.90 -60.03
N ARG A 595 60.57 -46.60 -58.94
CA ARG A 595 59.23 -45.96 -58.97
C ARG A 595 59.30 -44.44 -59.00
N ASP A 596 60.27 -43.86 -58.28
CA ASP A 596 60.52 -42.41 -58.17
C ASP A 596 61.60 -41.92 -59.16
N SER A 597 62.43 -42.84 -59.66
CA SER A 597 63.64 -42.51 -60.40
C SER A 597 63.59 -42.87 -61.89
N SER A 598 64.09 -41.97 -62.73
CA SER A 598 64.14 -42.14 -64.19
C SER A 598 65.03 -43.32 -64.60
N PRO A 599 64.70 -44.09 -65.66
CA PRO A 599 65.58 -45.14 -66.19
C PRO A 599 67.00 -44.69 -66.58
N ARG A 600 67.27 -43.39 -66.70
CA ARG A 600 68.61 -42.85 -66.98
C ARG A 600 69.40 -42.47 -65.72
N SER A 601 68.79 -42.57 -64.53
CA SER A 601 69.40 -42.18 -63.26
C SER A 601 70.24 -43.30 -62.63
N PHE A 602 70.27 -44.51 -63.20
CA PHE A 602 71.00 -45.62 -62.58
C PHE A 602 72.51 -45.61 -62.84
N ARG A 603 73.26 -46.00 -61.82
CA ARG A 603 74.70 -46.23 -61.81
C ARG A 603 75.02 -47.59 -61.22
N TYR A 604 75.88 -48.34 -61.91
CA TYR A 604 76.27 -49.70 -61.53
C TYR A 604 77.71 -49.69 -61.03
N SER A 605 77.91 -50.27 -59.86
CA SER A 605 79.25 -50.50 -59.32
C SER A 605 79.39 -51.93 -58.82
N ILE A 606 80.56 -52.51 -59.03
CA ILE A 606 80.89 -53.82 -58.49
C ILE A 606 81.62 -53.58 -57.17
N GLY A 607 81.04 -54.06 -56.08
CA GLY A 607 81.60 -54.00 -54.75
C GLY A 607 82.61 -55.14 -54.52
N SER A 608 82.32 -55.98 -53.53
CA SER A 608 83.19 -57.10 -53.18
C SER A 608 83.16 -58.23 -54.22
N GLY A 609 84.28 -58.95 -54.35
CA GLY A 609 84.40 -60.17 -55.15
C GLY A 609 85.06 -60.02 -56.53
N ASN A 610 85.26 -58.79 -57.03
CA ASN A 610 85.95 -58.53 -58.31
C ASN A 610 87.47 -58.48 -58.14
N VAL A 611 88.07 -59.60 -57.75
CA VAL A 611 89.53 -59.70 -57.57
C VAL A 611 90.23 -59.40 -58.90
N ASN A 612 91.35 -58.66 -58.84
CA ASN A 612 92.13 -58.21 -60.01
C ASN A 612 91.35 -57.38 -61.06
N SER A 613 90.15 -56.91 -60.70
CA SER A 613 89.30 -56.04 -61.54
C SER A 613 88.99 -56.62 -62.93
N HIS A 614 88.80 -57.95 -63.02
CA HIS A 614 88.50 -58.63 -64.28
C HIS A 614 87.17 -58.22 -64.91
N PHE A 615 86.19 -57.77 -64.11
CA PHE A 615 84.86 -57.46 -64.62
C PHE A 615 84.55 -55.97 -64.53
N THR A 616 83.86 -55.43 -65.53
CA THR A 616 83.31 -54.08 -65.49
C THR A 616 81.92 -54.02 -66.14
N PHE A 617 81.13 -53.02 -65.78
CA PHE A 617 79.85 -52.75 -66.42
C PHE A 617 79.99 -51.72 -67.54
N SER A 618 79.29 -51.93 -68.65
CA SER A 618 79.21 -50.98 -69.76
C SER A 618 77.79 -50.88 -70.31
N PRO A 619 77.15 -49.70 -70.31
CA PRO A 619 77.60 -48.51 -69.59
C PRO A 619 77.52 -48.73 -68.07
N ASN A 620 78.44 -48.17 -67.30
CA ASN A 620 78.40 -48.22 -65.83
C ASN A 620 77.45 -47.17 -65.22
N ALA A 621 76.82 -46.33 -66.04
CA ALA A 621 75.96 -45.24 -65.63
C ALA A 621 75.08 -44.78 -66.81
N GLY A 622 73.95 -44.11 -66.55
CA GLY A 622 73.17 -43.43 -67.60
C GLY A 622 72.13 -44.29 -68.31
N SER A 623 71.87 -45.49 -67.79
CA SER A 623 71.00 -46.46 -68.44
C SER A 623 70.43 -47.42 -67.41
N ASN A 624 69.20 -47.87 -67.60
CA ASN A 624 68.59 -48.94 -66.80
C ASN A 624 68.98 -50.34 -67.27
N VAL A 625 69.80 -50.40 -68.31
CA VAL A 625 70.37 -51.61 -68.88
C VAL A 625 71.90 -51.50 -68.86
N THR A 626 72.56 -52.52 -68.33
CA THR A 626 74.02 -52.63 -68.42
C THR A 626 74.49 -54.02 -68.83
N GLN A 627 75.68 -54.10 -69.41
CA GLN A 627 76.35 -55.32 -69.86
C GLN A 627 77.59 -55.57 -69.03
N LEU A 628 77.92 -56.84 -68.78
CA LEU A 628 79.11 -57.23 -68.03
C LEU A 628 80.23 -57.55 -69.01
N LEU A 629 81.26 -56.71 -69.04
CA LEU A 629 82.42 -56.89 -69.90
C LEU A 629 83.60 -57.47 -69.12
N LEU A 630 84.43 -58.25 -69.81
CA LEU A 630 85.75 -58.63 -69.32
C LEU A 630 86.73 -57.45 -69.50
N ALA A 631 87.20 -56.86 -68.41
CA ALA A 631 88.07 -55.69 -68.38
C ALA A 631 89.56 -56.03 -68.50
N THR A 632 89.99 -57.14 -67.91
CA THR A 632 91.39 -57.60 -67.93
C THR A 632 91.45 -59.09 -68.26
N ARG A 633 92.51 -59.50 -68.97
CA ARG A 633 92.72 -60.91 -69.34
C ARG A 633 92.98 -61.75 -68.10
N PHE A 634 92.54 -63.01 -68.10
CA PHE A 634 92.94 -63.97 -67.08
C PHE A 634 94.36 -64.48 -67.36
N ASP A 635 95.19 -64.56 -66.32
CA ASP A 635 96.54 -65.09 -66.35
C ASP A 635 96.61 -66.47 -65.69
N TYR A 636 96.31 -67.49 -66.50
CA TYR A 636 96.36 -68.88 -66.07
C TYR A 636 97.78 -69.43 -65.97
N THR A 637 98.67 -69.07 -66.89
CA THR A 637 100.01 -69.66 -67.01
C THR A 637 101.06 -68.95 -66.16
N GLY A 638 100.88 -67.65 -65.87
CA GLY A 638 101.78 -66.84 -65.03
C GLY A 638 101.47 -66.87 -63.54
N GLY A 639 100.34 -67.48 -63.13
CA GLY A 639 99.99 -67.70 -61.73
C GLY A 639 99.55 -66.46 -60.95
N LEU A 640 99.29 -65.33 -61.64
CA LEU A 640 98.71 -64.13 -61.04
C LEU A 640 97.27 -64.37 -60.56
N ASP A 641 96.48 -65.15 -61.30
CA ASP A 641 95.12 -65.51 -60.92
C ASP A 641 95.08 -66.85 -60.20
N LYS A 642 94.67 -66.81 -58.93
CA LYS A 642 94.50 -68.01 -58.07
C LYS A 642 93.04 -68.36 -57.82
N ILE A 643 92.12 -67.50 -58.28
CA ILE A 643 90.68 -67.62 -58.06
C ILE A 643 90.03 -67.77 -59.42
N TRP A 644 89.22 -68.82 -59.56
CA TRP A 644 88.51 -69.14 -60.80
C TRP A 644 86.98 -69.05 -60.64
N ASP A 645 86.49 -68.95 -59.40
CA ASP A 645 85.09 -68.71 -59.08
C ASP A 645 84.92 -67.35 -58.40
N TYR A 646 84.28 -66.42 -59.09
CA TYR A 646 84.04 -65.05 -58.65
C TYR A 646 82.60 -64.90 -58.17
N ARG A 647 82.40 -64.23 -57.03
CA ARG A 647 81.08 -63.87 -56.52
C ARG A 647 81.01 -62.36 -56.33
N LEU A 648 80.45 -61.66 -57.32
CA LEU A 648 80.37 -60.22 -57.38
C LEU A 648 79.10 -59.72 -56.70
N LEU A 649 79.23 -58.77 -55.77
CA LEU A 649 78.11 -57.99 -55.25
C LEU A 649 78.01 -56.68 -56.04
N VAL A 650 76.91 -56.49 -56.75
CA VAL A 650 76.66 -55.34 -57.61
C VAL A 650 75.73 -54.38 -56.89
N TYR A 651 76.12 -53.11 -56.79
CA TYR A 651 75.30 -52.02 -56.27
C TYR A 651 74.74 -51.19 -57.42
N ILE A 652 73.45 -50.84 -57.31
CA ILE A 652 72.74 -50.00 -58.26
C ILE A 652 72.21 -48.81 -57.49
N THR A 653 72.73 -47.63 -57.78
CA THR A 653 72.28 -46.35 -57.20
C THR A 653 71.51 -45.56 -58.24
N ASP A 654 70.51 -44.81 -57.83
CA ASP A 654 69.72 -43.87 -58.65
C ASP A 654 70.35 -42.47 -58.80
N ASP A 655 71.62 -42.34 -58.43
CA ASP A 655 72.32 -41.08 -58.22
C ASP A 655 72.94 -40.44 -59.47
N ASN A 656 72.69 -40.99 -60.66
CA ASN A 656 73.49 -40.65 -61.84
C ASN A 656 73.31 -39.19 -62.34
N LEU A 657 72.35 -38.43 -61.80
CA LEU A 657 72.11 -37.02 -62.14
C LEU A 657 72.56 -36.03 -61.07
N LEU A 658 73.21 -36.49 -59.99
CA LEU A 658 73.60 -35.67 -58.86
C LEU A 658 75.10 -35.36 -58.89
N SER A 659 75.46 -34.07 -59.02
CA SER A 659 76.83 -33.60 -58.84
C SER A 659 77.25 -33.71 -57.37
N GLY A 660 78.55 -33.88 -57.09
CA GLY A 660 79.05 -34.26 -55.75
C GLY A 660 78.58 -33.41 -54.56
N ARG A 661 78.22 -32.13 -54.77
CA ARG A 661 77.60 -31.27 -53.71
C ARG A 661 76.11 -31.56 -53.49
N LYS A 662 75.34 -31.91 -54.52
CA LYS A 662 73.91 -32.24 -54.40
C LYS A 662 73.66 -33.61 -53.80
N LYS A 663 74.68 -34.48 -53.82
CA LYS A 663 74.63 -35.85 -53.30
C LYS A 663 74.49 -35.94 -51.77
N ALA A 664 74.80 -34.87 -51.04
CA ALA A 664 74.66 -34.83 -49.58
C ALA A 664 73.26 -34.38 -49.11
N ASP A 665 72.52 -33.66 -49.97
CA ASP A 665 71.21 -33.06 -49.65
C ASP A 665 70.03 -33.83 -50.26
N THR A 666 70.30 -34.86 -51.07
CA THR A 666 69.29 -35.64 -51.78
C THR A 666 69.30 -37.09 -51.30
N LEU A 667 68.11 -37.65 -51.09
CA LEU A 667 67.93 -39.04 -50.72
C LEU A 667 68.32 -39.88 -51.95
N VAL A 668 69.30 -40.76 -51.78
CA VAL A 668 69.82 -41.67 -52.82
C VAL A 668 69.61 -43.07 -52.30
N GLU A 669 68.87 -43.88 -53.04
CA GLU A 669 68.58 -45.25 -52.64
C GLU A 669 69.44 -46.25 -53.42
N THR A 670 69.72 -47.39 -52.79
CA THR A 670 70.68 -48.38 -53.32
C THR A 670 70.08 -49.78 -53.38
N GLY A 671 69.98 -50.32 -54.59
CA GLY A 671 69.67 -51.71 -54.88
C GLY A 671 70.91 -52.60 -54.95
N THR A 672 70.72 -53.93 -54.80
CA THR A 672 71.81 -54.91 -54.88
C THR A 672 71.48 -56.14 -55.71
N VAL A 673 72.44 -56.62 -56.50
CA VAL A 673 72.35 -57.85 -57.33
C VAL A 673 73.60 -58.70 -57.12
N THR A 674 73.48 -60.03 -57.14
CA THR A 674 74.64 -60.94 -57.00
C THR A 674 74.96 -61.66 -58.31
N LEU A 675 76.22 -61.64 -58.76
CA LEU A 675 76.69 -62.39 -59.94
C LEU A 675 77.72 -63.45 -59.50
N SER A 676 77.52 -64.69 -59.90
CA SER A 676 78.49 -65.78 -59.68
C SER A 676 79.09 -66.21 -61.02
N ILE A 677 80.41 -66.13 -61.19
CA ILE A 677 81.10 -66.34 -62.46
C ILE A 677 82.18 -67.41 -62.25
N SER A 678 82.09 -68.52 -62.99
CA SER A 678 83.09 -69.59 -62.98
C SER A 678 83.92 -69.56 -64.25
N VAL A 679 85.25 -69.60 -64.13
CA VAL A 679 86.21 -69.51 -65.23
C VAL A 679 86.79 -70.90 -65.51
N ILE A 680 86.66 -71.38 -66.75
CA ILE A 680 86.99 -72.75 -67.15
C ILE A 680 88.25 -72.76 -68.03
N SER A 681 89.23 -73.63 -67.71
CA SER A 681 90.50 -73.77 -68.45
C SER A 681 90.40 -74.77 -69.61
N HIS A 682 90.72 -74.33 -70.84
CA HIS A 682 90.82 -75.08 -72.11
C HIS A 682 89.62 -75.95 -72.53
N PRO A 683 88.98 -75.68 -73.70
CA PRO A 683 88.02 -76.62 -74.28
C PRO A 683 88.77 -77.81 -74.92
N THR A 684 88.70 -79.00 -74.31
CA THR A 684 89.20 -80.25 -74.90
C THR A 684 88.44 -80.54 -76.20
N THR A 685 89.11 -80.48 -77.35
CA THR A 685 88.57 -80.90 -78.64
C THR A 685 88.40 -82.42 -78.67
N ILE A 686 87.15 -82.90 -78.59
CA ILE A 686 86.78 -84.26 -79.00
C ILE A 686 85.57 -84.14 -79.94
N VAL A 687 85.73 -84.56 -81.19
CA VAL A 687 84.65 -84.74 -82.17
C VAL A 687 84.27 -86.23 -82.23
N THR A 688 82.98 -86.49 -82.48
CA THR A 688 82.26 -87.78 -82.59
C THR A 688 82.12 -88.57 -81.27
N THR A 689 80.94 -88.94 -80.78
CA THR A 689 79.71 -89.39 -81.45
C THR A 689 78.43 -88.99 -80.68
N THR A 690 77.34 -89.04 -81.43
CA THR A 690 75.93 -88.76 -81.12
C THR A 690 75.37 -89.36 -79.83
N SER A 691 74.73 -88.47 -79.07
CA SER A 691 73.44 -88.57 -78.35
C SER A 691 73.17 -89.70 -77.33
N ARG A 692 73.18 -89.25 -76.07
CA ARG A 692 72.28 -89.54 -74.93
C ARG A 692 72.39 -90.93 -74.27
N PRO A 693 72.57 -90.95 -72.94
CA PRO A 693 71.37 -91.09 -72.11
C PRO A 693 71.35 -90.31 -70.79
N ARG A 694 70.11 -90.13 -70.32
CA ARG A 694 69.59 -90.15 -68.93
C ARG A 694 70.13 -89.14 -67.90
N ILE A 695 69.28 -88.17 -67.56
CA ILE A 695 68.45 -88.10 -66.33
C ILE A 695 69.28 -87.69 -65.11
N THR A 696 68.94 -86.58 -64.47
CA THR A 696 68.49 -86.54 -63.06
C THR A 696 67.79 -85.19 -62.80
N HIS A 697 66.50 -85.25 -62.46
CA HIS A 697 65.77 -84.11 -61.91
C HIS A 697 66.32 -83.79 -60.51
N GLN A 698 66.60 -82.52 -60.24
CA GLN A 698 66.67 -82.03 -58.86
C GLN A 698 65.66 -80.88 -58.72
N ILE A 699 64.45 -81.26 -58.33
CA ILE A 699 63.38 -80.35 -57.93
C ILE A 699 63.78 -79.76 -56.59
N LEU A 700 64.25 -78.51 -56.57
CA LEU A 700 64.47 -77.79 -55.32
C LEU A 700 63.14 -77.20 -54.86
N ARG A 701 62.41 -78.05 -54.12
CA ARG A 701 61.21 -77.74 -53.35
C ARG A 701 61.61 -76.71 -52.27
N LYS A 702 61.17 -75.45 -52.40
CA LYS A 702 61.21 -74.49 -51.29
C LYS A 702 59.87 -74.50 -50.58
N ASN A 703 59.95 -74.57 -49.27
CA ASN A 703 58.92 -75.06 -48.37
C ASN A 703 57.64 -74.21 -48.40
N ALA A 704 56.55 -74.90 -48.66
CA ALA A 704 55.22 -74.53 -48.24
C ALA A 704 55.14 -74.54 -46.70
N TYR A 705 54.29 -73.65 -46.18
CA TYR A 705 53.88 -73.59 -44.78
C TYR A 705 53.52 -74.97 -44.21
N SER A 706 53.96 -75.25 -42.99
CA SER A 706 53.47 -76.38 -42.18
C SER A 706 52.10 -76.03 -41.60
N PRO A 707 51.00 -76.75 -41.93
CA PRO A 707 49.66 -76.49 -41.39
C PRO A 707 49.39 -77.17 -40.02
N SER A 708 50.43 -77.57 -39.29
CA SER A 708 50.28 -78.38 -38.05
C SER A 708 50.73 -77.65 -36.77
N ALA A 709 50.49 -76.34 -36.70
CA ALA A 709 50.51 -75.58 -35.46
C ALA A 709 49.14 -75.64 -34.76
N TRP A 710 48.82 -76.81 -34.22
CA TRP A 710 47.76 -77.11 -33.24
C TRP A 710 47.58 -76.13 -32.06
N TYR A 711 48.45 -75.13 -31.88
CA TYR A 711 48.34 -74.09 -30.85
C TYR A 711 47.66 -72.78 -31.32
N VAL A 712 47.53 -72.54 -32.64
CA VAL A 712 46.92 -71.30 -33.14
C VAL A 712 45.41 -71.21 -32.86
N PRO A 713 44.60 -72.29 -33.01
CA PRO A 713 43.19 -72.25 -32.63
C PRO A 713 42.99 -72.12 -31.11
N PHE A 714 43.90 -72.66 -30.30
CA PHE A 714 43.82 -72.62 -28.83
C PHE A 714 44.09 -71.21 -28.28
N VAL A 715 45.07 -70.48 -28.83
CA VAL A 715 45.40 -69.10 -28.40
C VAL A 715 44.32 -68.11 -28.87
N ILE A 716 43.76 -68.30 -30.06
CA ILE A 716 42.70 -67.41 -30.57
C ILE A 716 41.39 -67.65 -29.80
N THR A 717 41.01 -68.90 -29.51
CA THR A 717 39.78 -69.19 -28.76
C THR A 717 39.88 -68.79 -27.28
N PHE A 718 41.00 -69.06 -26.62
CA PHE A 718 41.20 -68.64 -25.23
C PHE A 718 41.32 -67.12 -25.09
N GLY A 719 42.00 -66.45 -26.03
CA GLY A 719 42.07 -64.99 -26.09
C GLY A 719 40.72 -64.33 -26.39
N SER A 720 39.92 -64.92 -27.27
CA SER A 720 38.58 -64.42 -27.58
C SER A 720 37.62 -64.58 -26.40
N ILE A 721 37.69 -65.68 -25.65
CA ILE A 721 36.87 -65.89 -24.43
C ILE A 721 37.27 -64.89 -23.33
N LEU A 722 38.56 -64.64 -23.14
CA LEU A 722 39.05 -63.61 -22.20
C LEU A 722 38.59 -62.20 -22.58
N LEU A 723 38.59 -61.87 -23.87
CA LEU A 723 38.14 -60.57 -24.36
C LEU A 723 36.62 -60.41 -24.22
N LEU A 724 35.85 -61.48 -24.42
CA LEU A 724 34.39 -61.47 -24.26
C LEU A 724 33.98 -61.36 -22.78
N ILE A 725 34.70 -62.05 -21.87
CA ILE A 725 34.51 -61.90 -20.43
C ILE A 725 34.85 -60.47 -20.00
N PHE A 726 35.95 -59.89 -20.51
CA PHE A 726 36.33 -58.51 -20.22
C PHE A 726 35.28 -57.50 -20.72
N LEU A 727 34.76 -57.68 -21.93
CA LEU A 727 33.73 -56.83 -22.53
C LEU A 727 32.41 -56.89 -21.74
N VAL A 728 32.03 -58.08 -21.26
CA VAL A 728 30.84 -58.26 -20.38
C VAL A 728 31.04 -57.55 -19.05
N THR A 729 32.21 -57.66 -18.41
CA THR A 729 32.50 -56.88 -17.18
C THR A 729 32.47 -55.37 -17.41
N LEU A 730 32.95 -54.88 -18.55
CA LEU A 730 32.95 -53.45 -18.88
C LEU A 730 31.52 -52.94 -19.15
N MET A 731 30.69 -53.74 -19.81
CA MET A 731 29.26 -53.43 -20.00
C MET A 731 28.47 -53.46 -18.69
N VAL A 732 28.79 -54.36 -17.75
CA VAL A 732 28.19 -54.37 -16.40
C VAL A 732 28.62 -53.15 -15.59
N GLN A 733 29.88 -52.72 -15.69
CA GLN A 733 30.33 -51.48 -15.03
C GLN A 733 29.72 -50.23 -15.67
N LEU A 734 29.56 -50.21 -17.00
CA LEU A 734 28.87 -49.14 -17.72
C LEU A 734 27.37 -49.09 -17.36
N ALA A 735 26.70 -50.23 -17.26
CA ALA A 735 25.31 -50.32 -16.82
C ALA A 735 25.13 -49.84 -15.36
N ASN A 736 26.06 -50.18 -14.47
CA ASN A 736 26.07 -49.68 -13.09
C ASN A 736 26.38 -48.18 -13.00
N ALA A 737 27.18 -47.63 -13.93
CA ALA A 737 27.45 -46.20 -14.02
C ALA A 737 26.23 -45.42 -14.57
N ILE A 738 25.55 -45.96 -15.58
CA ILE A 738 24.33 -45.36 -16.16
C ILE A 738 23.17 -45.40 -15.16
N HIS A 739 23.06 -46.46 -14.34
CA HIS A 739 22.05 -46.53 -13.27
C HIS A 739 22.29 -45.52 -12.12
N ARG A 740 23.52 -45.02 -11.94
CA ARG A 740 23.85 -44.00 -10.93
C ARG A 740 23.57 -42.57 -11.37
N HIS A 741 23.29 -42.28 -12.65
CA HIS A 741 23.24 -40.90 -13.16
C HIS A 741 21.97 -40.51 -13.94
N CYS A 742 20.86 -41.25 -13.82
CA CYS A 742 19.54 -40.78 -14.27
C CYS A 742 18.39 -41.37 -13.43
N PRO A 743 17.58 -40.55 -12.73
CA PRO A 743 16.28 -41.00 -12.23
C PRO A 743 15.16 -40.55 -13.18
N CYS A 744 14.59 -41.49 -13.92
CA CYS A 744 13.25 -41.34 -14.49
C CYS A 744 12.20 -41.84 -13.50
N LYS A 745 11.17 -41.01 -13.31
CA LYS A 745 10.02 -41.13 -12.41
C LYS A 745 9.11 -42.35 -12.69
N THR A 746 8.21 -42.53 -11.71
CA THR A 746 6.86 -43.15 -11.72
C THR A 746 6.79 -44.61 -11.26
N ARG A 747 5.78 -45.10 -10.53
CA ARG A 747 4.70 -44.56 -9.67
C ARG A 747 4.02 -45.80 -9.06
N LYS A 748 3.76 -45.78 -7.74
CA LYS A 748 2.74 -46.52 -6.95
C LYS A 748 2.63 -48.06 -7.09
N HIS A 749 2.69 -48.78 -5.96
CA HIS A 749 1.51 -49.45 -5.37
C HIS A 749 1.76 -50.05 -3.96
N LYS A 750 0.85 -49.69 -3.04
CA LYS A 750 0.25 -50.42 -1.89
C LYS A 750 1.03 -51.52 -1.12
N THR A 751 1.33 -51.20 0.16
CA THR A 751 1.02 -51.86 1.47
C THR A 751 0.59 -53.34 1.56
N PRO A 752 0.63 -54.01 2.75
CA PRO A 752 1.42 -53.79 4.00
C PRO A 752 1.92 -55.09 4.70
N LEU A 753 2.74 -54.99 5.76
CA LEU A 753 2.57 -55.64 7.09
C LEU A 753 3.84 -55.53 7.98
N ASN A 754 3.63 -55.02 9.20
CA ASN A 754 4.28 -55.23 10.52
C ASN A 754 5.82 -55.35 10.60
N GLU A 755 6.53 -54.74 11.56
CA GLU A 755 6.23 -54.57 12.98
C GLU A 755 7.20 -53.54 13.61
N GLU A 756 6.65 -52.74 14.53
CA GLU A 756 7.23 -52.09 15.72
C GLU A 756 8.67 -51.51 15.75
N TYR A 757 8.76 -50.18 15.85
CA TYR A 757 9.18 -49.49 17.09
C TYR A 757 8.66 -48.04 17.08
N LYS A 758 7.72 -47.77 18.00
CA LYS A 758 7.19 -46.45 18.43
C LYS A 758 8.16 -45.98 19.56
N GLU A 759 8.38 -44.70 19.84
CA GLU A 759 7.38 -43.70 20.21
C GLU A 759 7.80 -42.25 19.91
N ARG A 760 6.79 -41.45 19.57
CA ARG A 760 6.78 -39.99 19.66
C ARG A 760 5.95 -39.59 20.88
N SER A 761 6.47 -38.60 21.58
CA SER A 761 5.81 -37.75 22.59
C SER A 761 4.48 -37.14 22.12
N CYS A 762 3.47 -37.13 22.99
CA CYS A 762 2.86 -35.91 23.56
C CYS A 762 1.75 -36.22 24.58
N GLY A 763 1.93 -35.72 25.81
CA GLY A 763 0.89 -35.05 26.62
C GLY A 763 -0.18 -35.89 27.34
N GLY A 764 -0.12 -35.90 28.68
CA GLY A 764 -1.22 -36.33 29.54
C GLY A 764 -0.96 -36.11 31.03
N ASN A 765 -1.48 -34.98 31.53
CA ASN A 765 -2.03 -34.66 32.86
C ASN A 765 -1.58 -35.42 34.12
N ASN A 766 -1.36 -34.63 35.18
CA ASN A 766 -1.36 -35.07 36.58
C ASN A 766 -2.34 -34.20 37.38
N PRO A 767 -3.22 -34.79 38.20
CA PRO A 767 -3.73 -34.10 39.37
C PRO A 767 -3.50 -34.87 40.68
N ASP A 768 -3.60 -34.08 41.74
CA ASP A 768 -3.95 -34.41 43.14
C ASP A 768 -2.83 -34.66 44.19
N GLU A 769 -2.71 -33.60 45.00
CA GLU A 769 -2.88 -33.57 46.46
C GLU A 769 -1.70 -33.71 47.44
N HIS A 770 -1.62 -32.65 48.27
CA HIS A 770 -1.40 -32.57 49.71
C HIS A 770 -0.03 -32.21 50.32
N SER A 771 -0.12 -31.19 51.19
CA SER A 771 0.72 -30.79 52.35
C SER A 771 2.12 -30.24 52.05
N LEU A 772 2.50 -29.03 52.46
CA LEU A 772 2.29 -28.32 53.73
C LEU A 772 2.25 -26.80 53.53
#